data_AF-A0A2J6HFJ2-F1
#
_entry.id   AF-A0A2J6HFJ2-F1
#
_cell.length_a   1.000
_cell.length_b   1.000
_cell.length_c   1.000
_cell.angle_alpha   90.00
_cell.angle_beta   90.00
_cell.angle_gamma   90.00
#
_symmetry.space_group_name_H-M   'P 1'
#
loop_
_entity.id
_entity.type
_entity.pdbx_description
1 polymer ?
#
loop_
_entity_poly.entity_id
_entity_poly.type
_entity_poly.pdbx_seq_one_letter_code
_entity_poly.pdbx_strand_id
1 'polypeptide(L)'
;IFYQVEHKGKIVESKWIEINDGQRIIEFPVEEKHRGNFNIYFASVKDNRAYLKEFTIYVPYTNKELELEFETFRDKLEPGEEETWKIKITNHMGEKEAAELLAGMYDASLDAFSSHYWYMSLLKYYYGYRNWYDHNNLTTTSSNQYQDCYHSKYYLKRISIPKLDWHNYPFYSYNYGWMDGNGYYIDDIVLAGGSSGYYYSTRGGGGDRYKYSASKTEGWDGDEESGIMMEADMMMDSPGAADGTVTTAANQQMAGEKNAEREINNEDSRNGRDFGDIEARSNFAETAFFFPQLHTNENGEIIIEFTMPESLTEWKFMGLAHTKDLKTGTITKELKTQKTLMVNSFAPRFFREGDKIVFSSKVSNLSEGDLDGEAILELIDPFTGESIAEKFGLSDPVITFNVKKGQSTKLSWELEIPYSVGAVTYRIKAKAGAFTDGEEMSIPILSNRMLVTEAMPLPIRGNETKTWTFDKMVNNTSSTLENFRYTLEFTSNPAWYAIQALPYMMEYPYECNEQTFSRYYANAIASHIANSNPKIKEVFDAWANESPEAFLSNLEKNQELKSLVLEETPWVLEAKDEGERKRRVALLFDIHRMAKELKLAEKKLLKAQSPNGGFPWFKGMPDSRYITQHIVTGFGKLDHLGVREIRENNKVWNMISKAVYYLDARIDEDYRWIKKHYPDYLTEQHIGYSQVQYLYARSFFPDLAISKGHQEAYDYFFNQAKEYWTSFNIYSRGMISLALFRADEKEVSGDIVKSLRERAILNEEMGMYWREFVGGYSWWEAPIESQAMMIEVFDEVADDGEAVEELRIWLLKQKQVQDWKTTRATAEACYALLIRGTNILASDKIVEVKLGNMVVDPTQIEDCKVEAGTGYFKTSWTGDDIKPEMGNVTVTKSDSGIAWGAVYWQYFEDLDKITPAETPLSIKKQLFVERQSPTGPRMEPIGEGAELTVGDKVKVRIEIRVDRDMEYVHMKDMRGSCMEPTNVLSVTKYQDGLWYFENTRDAATNFFFEHLPKGTHVFEYTMFVTHEGDFSNGITTIQCMYAPEFTSHSEGIRVKVVGKTE
;
A
#
# COMPACT_ATOMS: atom_id res chain seq x y z
N ILE A 1 59.17 8.94 8.83
CA ILE A 1 57.71 8.78 8.98
C ILE A 1 57.03 10.09 8.63
N PHE A 2 56.09 10.10 7.70
CA PHE A 2 55.23 11.23 7.40
C PHE A 2 54.09 11.30 8.41
N TYR A 3 53.86 12.49 8.97
CA TYR A 3 52.86 12.77 9.99
C TYR A 3 51.91 13.84 9.48
N GLN A 4 50.61 13.65 9.69
CA GLN A 4 49.60 14.68 9.41
C GLN A 4 48.55 14.74 10.52
N VAL A 5 48.00 15.93 10.71
CA VAL A 5 46.82 16.16 11.56
C VAL A 5 45.71 16.72 10.68
N GLU A 6 44.56 16.08 10.72
CA GLU A 6 43.33 16.55 10.10
C GLU A 6 42.35 17.01 11.17
N HIS A 7 41.83 18.21 10.98
CA HIS A 7 40.79 18.76 11.83
C HIS A 7 39.75 19.48 10.96
N LYS A 8 38.48 19.12 11.14
CA LYS A 8 37.34 19.63 10.34
C LYS A 8 37.51 19.43 8.82
N GLY A 9 37.97 18.26 8.39
CA GLY A 9 38.17 17.90 6.98
C GLY A 9 39.39 18.56 6.32
N LYS A 10 40.24 19.25 7.08
CA LYS A 10 41.42 19.98 6.58
C LYS A 10 42.69 19.49 7.27
N ILE A 11 43.75 19.29 6.49
CA ILE A 11 45.09 19.05 7.05
C ILE A 11 45.59 20.36 7.66
N VAL A 12 45.72 20.39 8.99
CA VAL A 12 46.17 21.57 9.75
C VAL A 12 47.66 21.51 10.06
N GLU A 13 48.25 20.31 10.07
CA GLU A 13 49.69 20.11 10.25
C GLU A 13 50.17 18.96 9.36
N SER A 14 51.35 19.10 8.76
CA SER A 14 52.05 18.00 8.10
C SER A 14 53.56 18.14 8.22
N LYS A 15 54.27 17.06 8.58
CA LYS A 15 55.74 17.07 8.67
C LYS A 15 56.35 15.68 8.50
N TRP A 16 57.63 15.65 8.14
CA TRP A 16 58.43 14.43 8.18
C TRP A 16 59.14 14.32 9.53
N ILE A 17 59.02 13.14 10.14
CA ILE A 17 59.65 12.78 11.40
C ILE A 17 60.73 11.76 11.10
N GLU A 18 61.98 12.14 11.32
CA GLU A 18 63.13 11.25 11.24
C GLU A 18 63.28 10.49 12.56
N ILE A 19 63.52 9.18 12.47
CA ILE A 19 63.75 8.28 13.60
C ILE A 19 64.87 7.31 13.17
N ASN A 20 66.03 7.38 13.82
CA ASN A 20 67.17 6.49 13.60
C ASN A 20 67.32 5.59 14.84
N ASP A 21 67.00 4.30 14.69
CA ASP A 21 67.06 3.26 15.73
C ASP A 21 66.64 3.72 17.15
N GLY A 22 65.37 4.12 17.30
CA GLY A 22 64.83 4.58 18.57
C GLY A 22 63.31 4.77 18.57
N GLN A 23 62.78 5.23 19.70
CA GLN A 23 61.38 5.65 19.86
C GLN A 23 61.30 7.16 20.03
N ARG A 24 60.24 7.78 19.50
CA ARG A 24 60.00 9.22 19.65
C ARG A 24 58.57 9.46 20.10
N ILE A 25 58.41 10.19 21.20
CA ILE A 25 57.10 10.66 21.67
C ILE A 25 56.72 11.89 20.84
N ILE A 26 55.47 11.92 20.38
CA ILE A 26 54.87 13.07 19.70
C ILE A 26 53.76 13.56 20.60
N GLU A 27 53.96 14.72 21.19
CA GLU A 27 52.98 15.37 22.05
C GLU A 27 52.11 16.29 21.19
N PHE A 28 50.78 16.22 21.39
CA PHE A 28 49.82 17.10 20.75
C PHE A 28 48.93 17.70 21.84
N PRO A 29 48.98 19.02 22.10
CA PRO A 29 48.14 19.65 23.10
C PRO A 29 46.68 19.68 22.61
N VAL A 30 45.79 19.02 23.35
CA VAL A 30 44.34 19.12 23.13
C VAL A 30 43.86 20.45 23.71
N GLU A 31 43.14 21.22 22.91
CA GLU A 31 42.67 22.57 23.21
C GLU A 31 41.17 22.63 22.89
N GLU A 32 40.47 23.66 23.39
CA GLU A 32 39.03 23.82 23.17
C GLU A 32 38.65 23.87 21.68
N LYS A 33 39.52 24.40 20.81
CA LYS A 33 39.28 24.42 19.36
C LYS A 33 39.21 23.02 18.73
N HIS A 34 39.74 21.98 19.40
CA HIS A 34 39.80 20.59 18.92
C HIS A 34 38.56 19.76 19.29
N ARG A 35 37.57 20.37 19.98
CA ARG A 35 36.29 19.71 20.29
C ARG A 35 35.58 19.25 19.02
N GLY A 36 34.92 18.10 19.12
CA GLY A 36 34.35 17.41 17.97
C GLY A 36 35.35 16.50 17.27
N ASN A 37 36.40 16.04 17.93
CA ASN A 37 37.40 15.09 17.43
C ASN A 37 38.31 15.65 16.32
N PHE A 38 39.49 15.02 16.19
CA PHE A 38 40.43 15.25 15.10
C PHE A 38 41.22 13.96 14.81
N ASN A 39 41.88 13.88 13.66
CA ASN A 39 42.52 12.66 13.20
C ASN A 39 44.02 12.88 13.00
N ILE A 40 44.81 11.87 13.34
CA ILE A 40 46.26 11.86 13.15
C ILE A 40 46.62 10.70 12.24
N TYR A 41 47.38 11.01 11.19
CA TYR A 41 47.86 10.04 10.22
C TYR A 41 49.37 9.87 10.31
N PHE A 42 49.81 8.62 10.26
CA PHE A 42 51.19 8.23 10.11
C PHE A 42 51.35 7.39 8.86
N ALA A 43 52.28 7.77 7.99
CA ALA A 43 52.64 7.01 6.81
C ALA A 43 54.15 6.85 6.71
N SER A 44 54.64 5.65 6.40
CA SER A 44 56.06 5.38 6.21
C SER A 44 56.25 4.28 5.18
N VAL A 45 57.37 4.31 4.46
CA VAL A 45 57.78 3.21 3.58
C VAL A 45 59.18 2.77 4.02
N LYS A 46 59.33 1.48 4.32
CA LYS A 46 60.63 0.85 4.60
C LYS A 46 60.66 -0.51 3.93
N ASP A 47 61.75 -0.84 3.23
CA ASP A 47 61.95 -2.12 2.54
C ASP A 47 60.76 -2.50 1.62
N ASN A 48 60.26 -1.53 0.84
CA ASN A 48 59.08 -1.67 -0.05
C ASN A 48 57.77 -2.06 0.64
N ARG A 49 57.65 -1.85 1.96
CA ARG A 49 56.40 -2.03 2.71
C ARG A 49 55.89 -0.69 3.21
N ALA A 50 54.60 -0.44 2.98
CA ALA A 50 53.91 0.70 3.58
C ALA A 50 53.50 0.37 5.02
N TYR A 51 53.69 1.36 5.90
CA TYR A 51 53.25 1.33 7.29
C TYR A 51 52.34 2.53 7.50
N LEU A 52 51.04 2.26 7.53
CA LEU A 52 49.99 3.28 7.61
C LEU A 52 49.23 3.10 8.94
N LYS A 53 49.07 4.18 9.68
CA LYS A 53 48.29 4.21 10.92
C LYS A 53 47.47 5.49 10.99
N GLU A 54 46.23 5.33 11.43
CA GLU A 54 45.28 6.41 11.67
C GLU A 54 44.82 6.32 13.12
N PHE A 55 44.69 7.48 13.76
CA PHE A 55 44.14 7.62 15.10
C PHE A 55 43.10 8.73 15.13
N THR A 56 41.85 8.41 15.45
CA THR A 56 40.84 9.39 15.84
C THR A 56 41.05 9.75 17.31
N ILE A 57 41.34 11.01 17.58
CA ILE A 57 41.45 11.54 18.94
C ILE A 57 40.09 12.10 19.33
N TYR A 58 39.45 11.44 20.30
CA TYR A 58 38.13 11.84 20.80
C TYR A 58 38.24 13.04 21.72
N VAL A 59 37.55 14.12 21.36
CA VAL A 59 37.48 15.36 22.16
C VAL A 59 36.00 15.75 22.26
N PRO A 60 35.25 15.15 23.19
CA PRO A 60 33.79 15.31 23.30
C PRO A 60 33.39 16.72 23.68
N TYR A 61 32.15 17.15 23.44
CA TYR A 61 31.65 18.47 23.85
C TYR A 61 31.14 18.49 25.30
N THR A 62 31.95 18.03 26.26
CA THR A 62 31.55 17.93 27.67
C THR A 62 31.15 19.28 28.29
N ASN A 63 31.65 20.39 27.75
CA ASN A 63 31.25 21.74 28.16
C ASN A 63 29.85 22.15 27.68
N LYS A 64 29.23 21.33 26.82
CA LYS A 64 27.88 21.48 26.29
C LYS A 64 26.92 20.41 26.82
N GLU A 65 27.31 19.69 27.86
CA GLU A 65 26.44 18.74 28.55
C GLU A 65 25.72 19.42 29.72
N LEU A 66 24.44 19.11 29.89
CA LEU A 66 23.63 19.43 31.05
C LEU A 66 23.38 18.16 31.86
N GLU A 67 23.49 18.27 33.18
CA GLU A 67 23.13 17.23 34.13
C GLU A 67 21.77 17.56 34.76
N LEU A 68 20.86 16.60 34.69
CA LEU A 68 19.50 16.69 35.23
C LEU A 68 19.38 15.71 36.39
N GLU A 69 18.87 16.16 37.53
CA GLU A 69 18.70 15.34 38.73
C GLU A 69 17.34 15.62 39.39
N PHE A 70 16.64 14.58 39.84
CA PHE A 70 15.45 14.74 40.66
C PHE A 70 15.84 15.05 42.10
N GLU A 71 15.34 16.15 42.66
CA GLU A 71 15.46 16.42 44.10
C GLU A 71 14.42 15.62 44.90
N THR A 72 13.24 15.41 44.32
CA THR A 72 12.18 14.58 44.86
C THR A 72 11.70 13.62 43.78
N PHE A 73 11.79 12.32 44.04
CA PHE A 73 11.27 11.27 43.17
C PHE A 73 10.73 10.12 44.00
N ARG A 74 9.50 9.72 43.71
CA ARG A 74 8.88 8.51 44.25
C ARG A 74 8.74 7.51 43.12
N ASP A 75 9.27 6.31 43.33
CA ASP A 75 9.18 5.21 42.37
C ASP A 75 7.86 4.44 42.47
N LYS A 76 7.01 4.79 43.44
CA LYS A 76 5.69 4.20 43.69
C LYS A 76 4.68 5.27 44.06
N LEU A 77 3.54 5.26 43.38
CA LEU A 77 2.41 6.17 43.59
C LEU A 77 1.10 5.39 43.63
N GLU A 78 0.07 6.00 44.20
CA GLU A 78 -1.30 5.50 44.10
C GLU A 78 -1.96 6.02 42.80
N PRO A 79 -2.87 5.24 42.18
CA PRO A 79 -3.73 5.73 41.09
C PRO A 79 -4.43 7.05 41.45
N GLY A 80 -4.41 8.04 40.56
CA GLY A 80 -5.08 9.33 40.80
C GLY A 80 -4.36 10.24 41.81
N GLU A 81 -3.21 9.85 42.36
CA GLU A 81 -2.43 10.69 43.29
C GLU A 81 -1.92 11.95 42.58
N GLU A 82 -2.10 13.11 43.22
CA GLU A 82 -1.44 14.36 42.83
C GLU A 82 0.02 14.33 43.30
N GLU A 83 0.97 14.55 42.39
CA GLU A 83 2.39 14.50 42.68
C GLU A 83 3.10 15.77 42.19
N THR A 84 4.21 16.12 42.85
CA THR A 84 5.05 17.25 42.47
C THR A 84 6.52 16.84 42.46
N TRP A 85 7.15 16.94 41.30
CA TRP A 85 8.58 16.68 41.16
C TRP A 85 9.36 17.97 40.94
N LYS A 86 10.56 17.98 41.51
CA LYS A 86 11.56 19.02 41.28
C LYS A 86 12.76 18.43 40.58
N ILE A 87 13.10 18.99 39.43
CA ILE A 87 14.27 18.61 38.65
C ILE A 87 15.25 19.76 38.65
N LYS A 88 16.45 19.50 39.14
CA LYS A 88 17.57 20.44 39.13
C LYS A 88 18.38 20.26 37.85
N ILE A 89 18.68 21.36 37.17
CA ILE A 89 19.49 21.37 35.95
C ILE A 89 20.80 22.12 36.22
N THR A 90 21.92 21.44 35.98
CA THR A 90 23.27 22.03 36.14
C THR A 90 24.12 21.80 34.91
N ASN A 91 25.13 22.64 34.71
CA ASN A 91 26.14 22.44 33.68
C ASN A 91 27.27 21.54 34.20
N HIS A 92 28.21 21.17 33.32
CA HIS A 92 29.37 20.34 33.66
C HIS A 92 30.28 20.85 34.82
N MET A 93 30.13 22.11 35.25
CA MET A 93 30.85 22.66 36.41
C MET A 93 30.03 22.56 37.70
N GLY A 94 28.82 21.99 37.65
CA GLY A 94 27.86 21.92 38.75
C GLY A 94 27.12 23.23 39.02
N GLU A 95 27.26 24.23 38.12
CA GLU A 95 26.60 25.52 38.25
C GLU A 95 25.17 25.46 37.69
N LYS A 96 24.27 26.24 38.27
CA LYS A 96 22.87 26.36 37.83
C LYS A 96 22.82 26.97 36.42
N GLU A 97 21.95 26.44 35.57
CA GLU A 97 21.83 26.90 34.19
C GLU A 97 20.38 27.26 33.87
N ALA A 98 20.17 28.38 33.16
CA ALA A 98 18.86 28.75 32.65
C ALA A 98 18.53 27.90 31.42
N ALA A 99 17.68 26.89 31.59
CA ALA A 99 17.37 25.89 30.57
C ALA A 99 15.87 25.78 30.30
N GLU A 100 15.55 25.27 29.11
CA GLU A 100 14.23 24.82 28.73
C GLU A 100 14.20 23.28 28.79
N LEU A 101 13.14 22.68 29.32
CA LEU A 101 12.94 21.24 29.46
C LEU A 101 11.66 20.82 28.72
N LEU A 102 11.81 19.91 27.76
CA LEU A 102 10.76 19.06 27.25
C LEU A 102 10.59 17.87 28.22
N ALA A 103 9.38 17.63 28.72
CA ALA A 103 9.10 16.54 29.66
C ALA A 103 7.86 15.75 29.23
N GLY A 104 7.89 14.43 29.36
CA GLY A 104 6.78 13.57 28.98
C GLY A 104 6.78 12.28 29.80
N MET A 105 5.59 11.75 30.05
CA MET A 105 5.44 10.51 30.78
C MET A 105 4.30 9.68 30.18
N TYR A 106 4.60 8.41 29.88
CA TYR A 106 3.68 7.48 29.24
C TYR A 106 3.79 6.10 29.87
N ASP A 107 2.79 5.25 29.62
CA ASP A 107 2.76 3.87 30.06
C ASP A 107 3.89 3.07 29.39
N ALA A 108 4.78 2.50 30.21
CA ALA A 108 5.97 1.78 29.73
C ALA A 108 5.62 0.52 28.93
N SER A 109 4.39 -0.01 29.05
CA SER A 109 3.93 -1.11 28.20
C SER A 109 3.94 -0.76 26.71
N LEU A 110 3.87 0.52 26.34
CA LEU A 110 3.95 0.97 24.95
C LEU A 110 5.33 0.70 24.33
N ASP A 111 6.40 0.60 25.14
CA ASP A 111 7.75 0.26 24.65
C ASP A 111 7.82 -1.18 24.09
N ALA A 112 6.86 -2.04 24.43
CA ALA A 112 6.76 -3.37 23.82
C ALA A 112 6.40 -3.30 22.31
N PHE A 113 5.77 -2.21 21.86
CA PHE A 113 5.48 -1.98 20.44
C PHE A 113 6.64 -1.27 19.75
N SER A 114 7.12 -0.16 20.34
CA SER A 114 8.27 0.60 19.84
C SER A 114 8.89 1.36 21.00
N SER A 115 10.17 1.11 21.27
CA SER A 115 10.86 1.80 22.35
C SER A 115 10.99 3.29 22.04
N HIS A 116 10.53 4.14 22.95
CA HIS A 116 10.64 5.59 22.80
C HIS A 116 11.77 6.17 23.67
N TYR A 117 12.59 7.04 23.09
CA TYR A 117 13.64 7.78 23.79
C TYR A 117 13.85 9.13 23.09
N TRP A 118 14.30 10.14 23.85
CA TRP A 118 14.65 11.44 23.31
C TRP A 118 16.16 11.57 23.25
N TYR A 119 16.64 11.94 22.08
CA TYR A 119 18.05 12.19 21.82
C TYR A 119 18.18 13.46 20.99
N MET A 120 19.16 14.28 21.32
CA MET A 120 19.43 15.52 20.59
C MET A 120 20.93 15.72 20.43
N SER A 121 21.40 15.64 19.19
CA SER A 121 22.82 15.87 18.83
C SER A 121 22.93 17.07 17.91
N LEU A 122 23.20 18.23 18.49
CA LEU A 122 23.34 19.48 17.73
C LEU A 122 24.79 19.76 17.31
N LEU A 123 25.75 19.04 17.90
CA LEU A 123 27.17 19.35 17.78
C LEU A 123 27.87 18.37 16.84
N LYS A 124 28.67 18.91 15.91
CA LYS A 124 29.35 18.11 14.89
C LYS A 124 30.59 17.41 15.45
N TYR A 125 30.65 16.10 15.24
CA TYR A 125 31.86 15.30 15.39
C TYR A 125 32.52 15.08 14.02
N TYR A 126 33.85 15.17 13.99
CA TYR A 126 34.69 15.13 12.79
C TYR A 126 35.53 13.85 12.82
N TYR A 127 35.26 12.96 11.89
CA TYR A 127 36.02 11.73 11.67
C TYR A 127 36.94 11.88 10.47
N GLY A 128 37.88 10.95 10.32
CA GLY A 128 38.87 11.01 9.26
C GLY A 128 38.21 10.95 7.89
N TYR A 129 38.33 12.01 7.09
CA TYR A 129 37.80 12.03 5.73
C TYR A 129 38.85 11.64 4.69
N ARG A 130 40.14 11.70 5.07
CA ARG A 130 41.26 11.29 4.22
C ARG A 130 41.86 10.01 4.75
N ASN A 131 42.20 9.08 3.87
CA ASN A 131 42.95 7.89 4.23
C ASN A 131 44.21 7.77 3.37
N TRP A 132 45.26 7.23 3.97
CA TRP A 132 46.38 6.68 3.23
C TRP A 132 46.03 5.24 2.88
N TYR A 133 46.13 4.87 1.60
CA TYR A 133 45.72 3.55 1.11
C TYR A 133 46.83 2.95 0.22
N ASP A 134 47.21 1.69 0.46
CA ASP A 134 48.32 1.00 -0.21
C ASP A 134 47.89 -0.22 -1.05
N HIS A 135 46.60 -0.55 -1.11
CA HIS A 135 46.07 -1.80 -1.69
C HIS A 135 46.57 -2.13 -3.12
N ASN A 136 46.92 -1.11 -3.93
CA ASN A 136 47.44 -1.27 -5.29
C ASN A 136 48.84 -0.67 -5.51
N ASN A 137 49.54 -0.29 -4.42
CA ASN A 137 50.84 0.37 -4.46
C ASN A 137 51.91 -0.45 -3.74
N LEU A 138 53.15 -0.42 -4.24
CA LEU A 138 54.28 -1.22 -3.72
C LEU A 138 54.04 -2.75 -3.79
N THR A 139 53.16 -3.21 -4.68
CA THR A 139 52.95 -4.65 -4.98
C THR A 139 53.99 -5.16 -5.98
N THR A 140 54.11 -6.48 -6.15
CA THR A 140 55.06 -7.09 -7.10
C THR A 140 54.77 -6.79 -8.57
N THR A 141 53.63 -6.16 -8.92
CA THR A 141 53.12 -6.14 -10.30
C THR A 141 52.68 -4.77 -10.84
N SER A 142 52.37 -3.79 -9.99
CA SER A 142 52.08 -2.41 -10.41
C SER A 142 52.21 -1.38 -9.28
N SER A 143 52.38 -0.11 -9.65
CA SER A 143 52.24 1.06 -8.78
C SER A 143 51.42 2.15 -9.48
N ASN A 144 50.60 2.86 -8.70
CA ASN A 144 49.76 3.99 -9.12
C ASN A 144 50.24 5.28 -8.43
N GLN A 145 50.29 6.41 -9.15
CA GLN A 145 50.56 7.71 -8.52
C GLN A 145 49.35 8.23 -7.73
N TYR A 146 49.62 9.04 -6.70
CA TYR A 146 48.67 9.71 -5.80
C TYR A 146 47.42 10.24 -6.53
N GLN A 147 46.22 9.91 -6.03
CA GLN A 147 44.94 10.34 -6.60
C GLN A 147 44.07 11.02 -5.53
N ASP A 148 43.54 12.20 -5.85
CA ASP A 148 42.42 12.81 -5.13
C ASP A 148 41.13 12.23 -5.73
N CYS A 149 40.45 11.38 -4.98
CA CYS A 149 39.42 10.45 -5.49
C CYS A 149 38.16 11.12 -6.04
N TYR A 150 37.99 12.43 -5.86
CA TYR A 150 36.79 13.14 -6.30
C TYR A 150 36.93 13.88 -7.65
N HIS A 151 38.14 14.08 -8.22
CA HIS A 151 38.33 14.93 -9.41
C HIS A 151 39.42 14.44 -10.39
N SER A 152 39.31 13.23 -10.94
CA SER A 152 40.20 12.79 -12.02
C SER A 152 39.52 12.85 -13.39
N LYS A 153 39.97 13.75 -14.28
CA LYS A 153 39.63 13.79 -15.72
C LYS A 153 40.60 12.98 -16.60
N TYR A 154 41.51 12.19 -16.03
CA TYR A 154 42.55 11.48 -16.79
C TYR A 154 42.79 10.05 -16.28
N TYR A 155 42.88 9.10 -17.21
CA TYR A 155 43.32 7.73 -16.93
C TYR A 155 44.83 7.71 -16.60
N LEU A 156 45.19 7.14 -15.44
CA LEU A 156 46.58 7.00 -15.01
C LEU A 156 47.33 5.96 -15.87
N LYS A 157 48.60 6.25 -16.18
CA LYS A 157 49.49 5.32 -16.89
C LYS A 157 49.96 4.23 -15.94
N ARG A 158 49.35 3.04 -16.03
CA ARG A 158 49.78 1.84 -15.29
C ARG A 158 51.16 1.40 -15.79
N ILE A 159 52.14 1.34 -14.91
CA ILE A 159 53.46 0.75 -15.22
C ILE A 159 53.42 -0.71 -14.75
N SER A 160 53.46 -1.63 -15.71
CA SER A 160 53.53 -3.08 -15.46
C SER A 160 54.99 -3.53 -15.52
N ILE A 161 55.44 -4.27 -14.51
CA ILE A 161 56.79 -4.84 -14.45
C ILE A 161 56.72 -6.27 -15.03
N PRO A 162 57.69 -6.72 -15.86
CA PRO A 162 57.66 -8.07 -16.44
C PRO A 162 57.56 -9.17 -15.38
N LYS A 163 56.66 -10.14 -15.59
CA LYS A 163 56.52 -11.33 -14.72
C LYS A 163 57.22 -12.54 -15.36
N LEU A 164 57.71 -13.46 -14.52
CA LEU A 164 58.16 -14.77 -14.97
C LEU A 164 56.93 -15.63 -15.34
N ASP A 165 56.86 -16.14 -16.57
CA ASP A 165 55.77 -17.02 -17.03
C ASP A 165 56.09 -18.49 -16.66
N TRP A 166 55.22 -19.10 -15.85
CA TRP A 166 55.33 -20.49 -15.40
C TRP A 166 54.21 -21.38 -15.95
N HIS A 167 53.81 -21.20 -17.22
CA HIS A 167 53.03 -22.18 -17.99
C HIS A 167 51.82 -22.77 -17.22
N ASN A 168 50.97 -21.90 -16.67
CA ASN A 168 49.73 -22.26 -15.96
C ASN A 168 49.86 -23.10 -14.67
N TYR A 169 50.97 -23.04 -13.94
CA TYR A 169 51.07 -23.64 -12.60
C TYR A 169 50.66 -22.65 -11.49
N PRO A 170 49.49 -22.79 -10.83
CA PRO A 170 49.01 -21.78 -9.89
C PRO A 170 49.56 -22.02 -8.48
N PHE A 171 50.73 -21.47 -8.17
CA PHE A 171 51.18 -21.34 -6.77
C PHE A 171 50.58 -20.05 -6.19
N TYR A 172 49.48 -20.19 -5.46
CA TYR A 172 48.77 -19.16 -4.66
C TYR A 172 48.16 -17.97 -5.43
N SER A 173 46.86 -18.07 -5.77
CA SER A 173 46.01 -16.91 -6.04
C SER A 173 44.62 -17.09 -5.44
N TYR A 174 44.40 -16.51 -4.25
CA TYR A 174 43.07 -16.08 -3.83
C TYR A 174 42.73 -14.84 -4.67
N ASN A 175 41.72 -14.95 -5.52
CA ASN A 175 41.28 -13.86 -6.40
C ASN A 175 39.83 -13.52 -6.04
N TYR A 176 39.60 -12.39 -5.40
CA TYR A 176 38.28 -11.77 -5.26
C TYR A 176 37.94 -11.11 -6.60
N GLY A 177 37.04 -11.74 -7.38
CA GLY A 177 36.53 -11.18 -8.63
C GLY A 177 35.37 -10.23 -8.37
N TRP A 178 35.57 -8.95 -8.67
CA TRP A 178 34.51 -7.97 -8.89
C TRP A 178 34.00 -8.12 -10.33
N MET A 179 32.68 -8.26 -10.52
CA MET A 179 32.05 -8.15 -11.84
C MET A 179 31.76 -6.68 -12.14
N ASP A 180 32.56 -6.07 -13.00
CA ASP A 180 32.17 -4.86 -13.73
C ASP A 180 31.37 -5.28 -14.97
N GLY A 181 30.18 -4.69 -15.13
CA GLY A 181 29.32 -4.88 -16.29
C GLY A 181 29.96 -4.32 -17.55
N ASN A 182 30.60 -5.18 -18.34
CA ASN A 182 30.74 -5.05 -19.79
C ASN A 182 31.06 -6.42 -20.39
N GLY A 183 30.07 -7.01 -21.06
CA GLY A 183 30.18 -8.32 -21.67
C GLY A 183 31.19 -8.34 -22.82
N TYR A 184 32.19 -9.20 -22.70
CA TYR A 184 32.87 -9.83 -23.83
C TYR A 184 33.06 -11.32 -23.51
N TYR A 185 32.58 -12.16 -24.43
CA TYR A 185 32.74 -13.61 -24.41
C TYR A 185 34.22 -14.00 -24.46
N ILE A 186 34.63 -14.93 -23.60
CA ILE A 186 35.72 -15.87 -23.90
C ILE A 186 35.21 -17.26 -23.50
N ASP A 187 35.03 -18.09 -24.52
CA ASP A 187 34.81 -19.52 -24.41
C ASP A 187 36.04 -20.20 -23.81
N ASP A 188 35.85 -20.95 -22.72
CA ASP A 188 36.30 -22.34 -22.64
C ASP A 188 35.72 -23.03 -21.39
N ILE A 189 35.28 -24.26 -21.61
CA ILE A 189 34.45 -25.11 -20.76
C ILE A 189 35.28 -25.69 -19.59
N VAL A 190 34.66 -25.89 -18.41
CA VAL A 190 34.56 -27.18 -17.68
C VAL A 190 34.54 -27.03 -16.12
N LEU A 191 33.39 -27.45 -15.58
CA LEU A 191 33.09 -28.11 -14.30
C LEU A 191 33.04 -27.35 -12.96
N ALA A 192 31.77 -27.21 -12.54
CA ALA A 192 31.20 -27.67 -11.26
C ALA A 192 31.21 -26.73 -10.04
N GLY A 193 30.00 -26.44 -9.56
CA GLY A 193 29.68 -26.57 -8.14
C GLY A 193 29.23 -25.32 -7.38
N GLY A 194 27.94 -25.02 -7.43
CA GLY A 194 27.11 -24.82 -6.23
C GLY A 194 27.36 -23.62 -5.28
N SER A 195 26.53 -22.59 -5.50
CA SER A 195 25.85 -21.68 -4.53
C SER A 195 26.61 -20.93 -3.43
N SER A 196 26.38 -19.62 -3.36
CA SER A 196 25.65 -19.00 -2.23
C SER A 196 25.14 -17.60 -2.62
N GLY A 197 23.84 -17.52 -2.90
CA GLY A 197 23.07 -16.28 -2.85
C GLY A 197 22.62 -16.01 -1.41
N TYR A 198 22.52 -14.73 -1.06
CA TYR A 198 21.91 -14.30 0.20
C TYR A 198 20.40 -14.52 0.13
N TYR A 199 19.92 -15.48 0.93
CA TYR A 199 18.51 -15.67 1.24
C TYR A 199 18.16 -14.95 2.54
N TYR A 200 17.07 -14.20 2.50
CA TYR A 200 16.23 -13.89 3.66
C TYR A 200 15.77 -15.21 4.30
N SER A 201 15.95 -15.37 5.60
CA SER A 201 15.34 -16.47 6.37
C SER A 201 14.40 -15.94 7.44
N THR A 202 13.15 -16.35 7.29
CA THR A 202 12.05 -16.29 8.25
C THR A 202 12.17 -17.37 9.33
N ARG A 203 11.55 -17.07 10.47
CA ARG A 203 10.96 -17.96 11.51
C ARG A 203 11.85 -18.80 12.43
N GLY A 204 11.43 -18.82 13.70
CA GLY A 204 12.04 -19.58 14.79
C GLY A 204 11.66 -21.05 14.88
N GLY A 205 12.17 -21.68 15.92
CA GLY A 205 11.79 -23.03 16.35
C GLY A 205 12.93 -23.82 17.02
N GLY A 206 13.04 -23.69 18.35
CA GLY A 206 13.38 -24.71 19.35
C GLY A 206 14.54 -25.70 19.16
N GLY A 207 15.45 -25.74 20.15
CA GLY A 207 16.31 -26.91 20.40
C GLY A 207 17.46 -26.65 21.36
N ASP A 208 17.24 -26.95 22.64
CA ASP A 208 18.20 -26.90 23.76
C ASP A 208 19.59 -27.47 23.46
N ARG A 209 20.65 -26.80 23.97
CA ARG A 209 21.59 -27.35 24.98
C ARG A 209 22.77 -26.41 25.34
N TYR A 210 22.82 -26.10 26.65
CA TYR A 210 23.98 -25.84 27.54
C TYR A 210 24.83 -24.55 27.49
N LYS A 211 24.47 -23.62 28.40
CA LYS A 211 25.24 -23.00 29.51
C LYS A 211 26.78 -22.81 29.37
N TYR A 212 27.29 -21.56 29.43
CA TYR A 212 27.66 -20.84 30.67
C TYR A 212 28.21 -19.42 30.42
N SER A 213 27.93 -18.56 31.41
CA SER A 213 28.61 -17.32 31.82
C SER A 213 28.28 -15.99 31.12
N ALA A 214 27.97 -15.04 32.00
CA ALA A 214 27.52 -13.69 31.78
C ALA A 214 28.65 -12.72 31.43
N SER A 215 28.33 -11.69 30.65
CA SER A 215 28.76 -10.31 30.91
C SER A 215 27.86 -9.34 30.15
N LYS A 216 27.39 -8.31 30.86
CA LYS A 216 26.80 -7.08 30.31
C LYS A 216 27.69 -6.49 29.19
N THR A 217 27.07 -5.99 28.12
CA THR A 217 27.64 -4.91 27.31
C THR A 217 26.53 -4.16 26.59
N GLU A 218 26.48 -2.86 26.87
CA GLU A 218 25.94 -1.79 26.06
C GLU A 218 26.69 -1.70 24.70
N GLY A 219 26.04 -1.18 23.66
CA GLY A 219 26.64 -0.81 22.38
C GLY A 219 25.73 -1.14 21.19
N TRP A 220 24.96 -0.16 20.71
CA TRP A 220 25.23 0.58 19.46
C TRP A 220 24.84 -0.22 18.20
N ASP A 221 23.56 -0.12 17.81
CA ASP A 221 23.12 -0.26 16.42
C ASP A 221 22.33 1.01 16.08
N GLY A 222 22.98 1.90 15.35
CA GLY A 222 22.35 3.03 14.69
C GLY A 222 22.22 2.69 13.22
N ASP A 223 20.99 2.60 12.74
CA ASP A 223 20.63 2.80 11.33
C ASP A 223 19.40 3.72 11.32
N GLU A 224 19.68 5.02 11.21
CA GLU A 224 18.70 6.04 10.84
C GLU A 224 18.48 5.95 9.32
N GLU A 225 17.31 5.44 8.89
CA GLU A 225 16.80 5.77 7.56
C GLU A 225 16.05 7.10 7.63
N SER A 226 16.69 8.13 7.08
CA SER A 226 16.12 9.42 6.76
C SER A 226 15.04 9.28 5.67
N GLY A 227 13.78 9.10 6.09
CA GLY A 227 12.60 9.30 5.25
C GLY A 227 12.08 10.72 5.40
N ILE A 228 12.15 11.50 4.32
CA ILE A 228 11.56 12.84 4.21
C ILE A 228 10.03 12.69 4.38
N MET A 229 9.51 13.04 5.55
CA MET A 229 8.08 13.29 5.71
C MET A 229 7.74 14.60 4.99
N MET A 230 6.90 14.51 3.97
CA MET A 230 6.22 15.63 3.35
C MET A 230 5.23 16.19 4.37
N GLU A 231 5.52 17.35 4.93
CA GLU A 231 4.60 18.11 5.78
C GLU A 231 3.33 18.45 4.99
N ALA A 232 2.17 18.06 5.53
CA ALA A 232 0.90 18.59 5.08
C ALA A 232 0.73 20.01 5.64
N ASP A 233 0.68 20.99 4.74
CA ASP A 233 0.38 22.39 5.00
C ASP A 233 -0.92 22.55 5.82
N MET A 234 -0.80 22.92 7.10
CA MET A 234 -1.90 23.55 7.84
C MET A 234 -1.87 25.05 7.61
N MET A 235 -2.67 25.49 6.63
CA MET A 235 -3.07 26.90 6.47
C MET A 235 -3.97 27.32 7.64
N MET A 236 -3.38 27.97 8.65
CA MET A 236 -4.12 28.76 9.64
C MET A 236 -4.11 30.22 9.19
N ASP A 237 -5.22 30.67 8.60
CA ASP A 237 -5.49 32.08 8.37
C ASP A 237 -5.90 32.72 9.72
N SER A 238 -5.13 33.72 10.14
CA SER A 238 -5.30 34.45 11.39
C SER A 238 -5.59 35.91 11.07
N PRO A 239 -6.60 36.52 11.69
CA PRO A 239 -6.59 37.96 11.87
C PRO A 239 -6.55 38.34 13.35
N GLY A 240 -5.43 38.95 13.73
CA GLY A 240 -5.46 40.25 14.41
C GLY A 240 -5.56 40.22 15.93
N ALA A 241 -4.41 40.32 16.57
CA ALA A 241 -4.26 40.75 17.96
C ALA A 241 -4.76 42.19 18.18
N ALA A 242 -5.48 42.42 19.28
CA ALA A 242 -5.42 43.66 20.04
C ALA A 242 -5.94 43.46 21.48
N ASP A 243 -4.97 43.48 22.40
CA ASP A 243 -4.95 44.22 23.67
C ASP A 243 -5.92 43.89 24.82
N GLY A 244 -5.32 43.72 26.01
CA GLY A 244 -5.87 44.33 27.23
C GLY A 244 -6.64 43.44 28.22
N THR A 245 -5.95 43.21 29.35
CA THR A 245 -6.48 43.15 30.73
C THR A 245 -7.05 41.84 31.31
N VAL A 246 -6.30 41.39 32.32
CA VAL A 246 -6.64 40.57 33.49
C VAL A 246 -8.06 40.82 34.01
N THR A 247 -8.86 39.76 34.09
CA THR A 247 -9.83 39.53 35.18
C THR A 247 -10.05 38.04 35.39
N THR A 248 -9.54 37.54 36.52
CA THR A 248 -9.92 36.29 37.19
C THR A 248 -11.35 36.40 37.73
N ALA A 249 -12.26 35.53 37.30
CA ALA A 249 -13.34 34.95 38.12
C ALA A 249 -14.30 34.12 37.25
N ALA A 250 -14.38 32.81 37.49
CA ALA A 250 -15.63 32.06 37.72
C ALA A 250 -15.35 30.53 37.64
N ASN A 251 -14.79 29.99 38.72
CA ASN A 251 -15.05 28.61 39.13
C ASN A 251 -15.41 28.66 40.62
N GLN A 252 -16.71 28.70 40.92
CA GLN A 252 -17.25 28.60 42.27
C GLN A 252 -18.62 27.92 42.21
N GLN A 253 -18.64 26.67 42.66
CA GLN A 253 -19.73 25.87 43.27
C GLN A 253 -19.38 24.40 42.98
N MET A 254 -19.09 23.52 43.91
CA MET A 254 -19.51 23.38 45.30
C MET A 254 -18.36 22.75 46.12
N ALA A 255 -17.90 23.46 47.17
CA ALA A 255 -17.24 22.83 48.31
C ALA A 255 -17.93 23.39 49.55
N GLY A 256 -18.84 22.61 50.12
CA GLY A 256 -19.49 22.90 51.39
C GLY A 256 -18.86 22.05 52.48
N GLU A 257 -18.05 22.68 53.32
CA GLU A 257 -17.55 22.10 54.56
C GLU A 257 -18.70 21.60 55.45
N LYS A 258 -18.57 20.37 55.96
CA LYS A 258 -19.23 19.96 57.20
C LYS A 258 -18.25 19.16 58.06
N ASN A 259 -17.63 19.86 59.01
CA ASN A 259 -17.22 19.25 60.27
C ASN A 259 -18.47 18.81 61.03
N ALA A 260 -18.54 17.52 61.37
CA ALA A 260 -19.37 17.03 62.46
C ALA A 260 -18.71 15.76 63.03
N GLU A 261 -18.22 15.89 64.27
CA GLU A 261 -17.88 14.79 65.16
C GLU A 261 -19.00 13.74 65.15
N ARG A 262 -18.65 12.45 65.03
CA ARG A 262 -19.58 11.35 65.29
C ARG A 262 -18.98 10.35 66.26
N GLU A 263 -19.68 10.24 67.37
CA GLU A 263 -19.53 9.28 68.45
C GLU A 263 -19.52 7.84 67.92
N ILE A 264 -18.66 7.04 68.55
CA ILE A 264 -18.60 5.59 68.43
C ILE A 264 -19.88 5.03 69.08
N ASN A 265 -20.86 4.65 68.28
CA ASN A 265 -21.92 3.74 68.70
C ASN A 265 -21.70 2.37 68.04
N ASN A 266 -21.18 1.45 68.84
CA ASN A 266 -21.33 0.01 68.62
C ASN A 266 -22.81 -0.33 68.67
N GLU A 267 -23.34 -0.92 67.58
CA GLU A 267 -24.39 -1.96 67.52
C GLU A 267 -25.13 -1.88 66.17
N ASP A 268 -24.61 -2.58 65.15
CA ASP A 268 -25.41 -3.45 64.25
C ASP A 268 -24.52 -4.09 63.17
N SER A 269 -23.73 -5.08 63.59
CA SER A 269 -23.04 -5.99 62.68
C SER A 269 -23.95 -7.19 62.41
N ARG A 270 -24.69 -7.17 61.28
CA ARG A 270 -25.21 -8.35 60.54
C ARG A 270 -26.16 -7.90 59.41
N ASN A 271 -25.59 -7.35 58.32
CA ASN A 271 -26.09 -7.42 56.94
C ASN A 271 -25.07 -6.71 56.03
N GLY A 272 -23.91 -7.33 55.85
CA GLY A 272 -22.81 -6.79 55.07
C GLY A 272 -23.00 -7.05 53.58
N ARG A 273 -23.45 -6.05 52.82
CA ARG A 273 -23.28 -5.94 51.36
C ARG A 273 -23.27 -4.46 50.92
N ASP A 274 -22.53 -3.61 51.63
CA ASP A 274 -22.34 -2.22 51.21
C ASP A 274 -21.07 -2.09 50.35
N PHE A 275 -21.21 -1.56 49.14
CA PHE A 275 -20.15 -1.23 48.17
C PHE A 275 -20.24 0.25 47.72
N GLY A 276 -21.14 1.03 48.33
CA GLY A 276 -21.45 2.41 47.91
C GLY A 276 -20.26 3.37 48.05
N ASP A 277 -19.43 3.16 49.08
CA ASP A 277 -18.30 4.03 49.41
C ASP A 277 -17.01 3.72 48.62
N ILE A 278 -17.03 2.73 47.73
CA ILE A 278 -15.85 2.35 46.93
C ILE A 278 -15.87 3.11 45.61
N GLU A 279 -14.90 4.02 45.45
CA GLU A 279 -14.63 4.72 44.20
C GLU A 279 -13.93 3.79 43.19
N ALA A 280 -14.38 3.86 41.94
CA ALA A 280 -13.85 3.04 40.85
C ALA A 280 -12.96 3.90 39.95
N ARG A 281 -11.79 3.36 39.61
CA ARG A 281 -10.84 3.97 38.67
C ARG A 281 -11.49 4.05 37.27
N SER A 282 -11.33 5.19 36.60
CA SER A 282 -11.94 5.52 35.31
C SER A 282 -10.96 6.19 34.31
N ASN A 283 -9.85 6.75 34.78
CA ASN A 283 -8.86 7.41 33.92
C ASN A 283 -7.70 6.47 33.52
N PHE A 284 -7.81 5.82 32.36
CA PHE A 284 -6.80 4.89 31.83
C PHE A 284 -5.91 5.47 30.73
N ALA A 285 -5.75 6.79 30.65
CA ALA A 285 -4.95 7.44 29.61
C ALA A 285 -3.51 6.90 29.60
N GLU A 286 -3.00 6.48 28.43
CA GLU A 286 -1.66 5.89 28.30
C GLU A 286 -0.55 6.95 28.32
N THR A 287 -0.90 8.23 28.24
CA THR A 287 0.01 9.36 28.41
C THR A 287 -0.44 10.15 29.62
N ALA A 288 0.40 10.21 30.65
CA ALA A 288 0.13 11.00 31.85
C ALA A 288 0.24 12.50 31.56
N PHE A 289 1.29 12.92 30.85
CA PHE A 289 1.45 14.29 30.39
C PHE A 289 2.50 14.42 29.27
N PHE A 290 2.42 15.52 28.54
CA PHE A 290 3.46 16.01 27.64
C PHE A 290 3.59 17.54 27.78
N PHE A 291 4.71 17.99 28.34
CA PHE A 291 5.01 19.40 28.59
C PHE A 291 6.16 19.84 27.68
N PRO A 292 5.88 20.62 26.61
CA PRO A 292 6.87 20.91 25.58
C PRO A 292 7.91 21.96 25.99
N GLN A 293 7.60 22.82 26.97
CA GLN A 293 8.36 24.05 27.19
C GLN A 293 8.41 24.49 28.67
N LEU A 294 8.97 23.65 29.55
CA LEU A 294 9.19 24.02 30.95
C LEU A 294 10.47 24.86 31.08
N HIS A 295 10.49 25.84 31.98
CA HIS A 295 11.64 26.73 32.18
C HIS A 295 12.13 26.72 33.62
N THR A 296 13.45 26.74 33.81
CA THR A 296 14.06 26.77 35.13
C THR A 296 13.69 28.05 35.88
N ASN A 297 13.35 27.93 37.15
CA ASN A 297 13.16 29.08 38.05
C ASN A 297 14.51 29.74 38.43
N GLU A 298 14.47 30.77 39.28
CA GLU A 298 15.68 31.47 39.78
C GLU A 298 16.69 30.56 40.48
N ASN A 299 16.24 29.38 40.95
CA ASN A 299 17.09 28.38 41.59
C ASN A 299 17.66 27.35 40.61
N GLY A 300 17.37 27.42 39.31
CA GLY A 300 17.79 26.40 38.33
C GLY A 300 16.95 25.11 38.38
N GLU A 301 15.75 25.19 38.95
CA GLU A 301 14.85 24.05 39.16
C GLU A 301 13.66 24.13 38.20
N ILE A 302 13.19 22.98 37.72
CA ILE A 302 11.91 22.79 37.07
C ILE A 302 10.94 22.14 38.07
N ILE A 303 9.73 22.68 38.17
CA ILE A 303 8.64 22.09 38.96
C ILE A 303 7.66 21.44 37.98
N ILE A 304 7.35 20.17 38.19
CA ILE A 304 6.36 19.42 37.41
C ILE A 304 5.25 19.00 38.38
N GLU A 305 4.05 19.50 38.15
CA GLU A 305 2.83 19.15 38.89
C GLU A 305 1.91 18.37 37.95
N PHE A 306 1.45 17.21 38.40
CA PHE A 306 0.58 16.35 37.61
C PHE A 306 -0.25 15.42 38.50
N THR A 307 -1.33 14.90 37.93
CA THR A 307 -2.13 13.83 38.53
C THR A 307 -1.81 12.54 37.80
N MET A 308 -1.53 11.47 38.54
CA MET A 308 -1.31 10.17 37.92
C MET A 308 -2.58 9.65 37.25
N PRO A 309 -2.52 9.14 36.02
CA PRO A 309 -3.59 8.30 35.50
C PRO A 309 -3.78 7.09 36.41
N GLU A 310 -4.98 6.52 36.37
CA GLU A 310 -5.42 5.52 37.32
C GLU A 310 -5.11 4.08 36.89
N SER A 311 -4.40 3.90 35.77
CA SER A 311 -3.86 2.61 35.35
C SER A 311 -2.90 2.06 36.40
N LEU A 312 -2.99 0.77 36.71
CA LEU A 312 -2.08 0.05 37.61
C LEU A 312 -0.92 -0.54 36.78
N THR A 313 0.07 0.30 36.47
CA THR A 313 1.10 0.02 35.45
C THR A 313 2.47 0.57 35.85
N GLU A 314 3.47 0.36 34.99
CA GLU A 314 4.76 1.04 35.06
C GLU A 314 4.75 2.22 34.08
N TRP A 315 5.24 3.36 34.53
CA TRP A 315 5.30 4.60 33.75
C TRP A 315 6.74 4.95 33.47
N LYS A 316 7.00 5.46 32.26
CA LYS A 316 8.32 5.93 31.85
C LYS A 316 8.29 7.45 31.64
N PHE A 317 9.02 8.14 32.51
CA PHE A 317 9.29 9.56 32.39
C PHE A 317 10.52 9.81 31.51
N MET A 318 10.42 10.80 30.64
CA MET A 318 11.49 11.28 29.78
C MET A 318 11.62 12.80 29.89
N GLY A 319 12.86 13.28 29.95
CA GLY A 319 13.19 14.70 29.94
C GLY A 319 14.31 15.00 28.95
N LEU A 320 14.19 16.08 28.19
CA LEU A 320 15.20 16.61 27.28
C LEU A 320 15.36 18.11 27.53
N ALA A 321 16.50 18.53 28.05
CA ALA A 321 16.80 19.93 28.32
C ALA A 321 17.76 20.53 27.30
N HIS A 322 17.56 21.82 27.01
CA HIS A 322 18.47 22.60 26.18
C HIS A 322 18.60 24.06 26.63
N THR A 323 19.61 24.74 26.09
CA THR A 323 19.92 26.14 26.36
C THR A 323 20.18 26.89 25.06
N LYS A 324 20.13 28.22 25.10
CA LYS A 324 20.38 29.08 23.93
C LYS A 324 21.76 28.90 23.32
N ASP A 325 22.77 28.48 24.10
CA ASP A 325 24.12 28.22 23.60
C ASP A 325 24.37 26.74 23.26
N LEU A 326 23.28 25.98 23.04
CA LEU A 326 23.28 24.59 22.57
C LEU A 326 23.90 23.59 23.56
N LYS A 327 23.82 23.85 24.87
CA LYS A 327 24.03 22.80 25.87
C LYS A 327 22.79 21.91 25.91
N THR A 328 22.98 20.60 26.07
CA THR A 328 21.90 19.61 26.00
C THR A 328 22.06 18.56 27.09
N GLY A 329 20.96 18.03 27.61
CA GLY A 329 20.98 16.89 28.55
C GLY A 329 19.65 16.15 28.54
N THR A 330 19.68 14.87 28.91
CA THR A 330 18.48 14.03 28.97
C THR A 330 18.40 13.29 30.31
N ILE A 331 17.18 12.89 30.69
CA ILE A 331 16.93 12.06 31.86
C ILE A 331 15.78 11.09 31.57
N THR A 332 15.87 9.88 32.13
CA THR A 332 14.80 8.88 32.07
C THR A 332 14.63 8.26 33.45
N LYS A 333 13.37 8.07 33.86
CA LYS A 333 13.00 7.41 35.12
C LYS A 333 11.77 6.54 34.93
N GLU A 334 11.65 5.52 35.76
CA GLU A 334 10.51 4.59 35.77
C GLU A 334 9.87 4.60 37.17
N LEU A 335 8.55 4.52 37.23
CA LEU A 335 7.78 4.39 38.47
C LEU A 335 6.57 3.48 38.28
N LYS A 336 5.94 3.05 39.38
CA LYS A 336 4.78 2.16 39.36
C LYS A 336 3.59 2.75 40.09
N THR A 337 2.41 2.61 39.51
CA THR A 337 1.13 2.82 40.19
C THR A 337 0.58 1.49 40.68
N GLN A 338 0.31 1.37 41.98
CA GLN A 338 -0.14 0.11 42.59
C GLN A 338 -0.97 0.35 43.85
N LYS A 339 -1.95 -0.53 44.11
CA LYS A 339 -2.73 -0.60 45.36
C LYS A 339 -2.43 -1.89 46.12
N THR A 340 -2.78 -1.94 47.41
CA THR A 340 -2.58 -3.17 48.21
C THR A 340 -3.49 -4.32 47.77
N LEU A 341 -4.76 -4.00 47.48
CA LEU A 341 -5.70 -4.86 46.77
C LEU A 341 -5.92 -4.23 45.40
N MET A 342 -5.78 -5.01 44.33
CA MET A 342 -5.95 -4.52 42.96
C MET A 342 -6.94 -5.39 42.21
N VAL A 343 -7.88 -4.75 41.52
CA VAL A 343 -8.79 -5.38 40.55
C VAL A 343 -8.34 -4.97 39.17
N ASN A 344 -8.13 -5.93 38.28
CA ASN A 344 -7.89 -5.69 36.85
C ASN A 344 -8.90 -6.51 36.05
N SER A 345 -9.68 -5.85 35.19
CA SER A 345 -10.65 -6.53 34.35
C SER A 345 -10.01 -7.02 33.05
N PHE A 346 -10.47 -8.16 32.55
CA PHE A 346 -10.14 -8.65 31.21
C PHE A 346 -11.39 -8.50 30.34
N ALA A 347 -11.73 -7.25 30.05
CA ALA A 347 -12.83 -6.93 29.17
C ALA A 347 -12.46 -7.21 27.70
N PRO A 348 -13.38 -7.72 26.87
CA PRO A 348 -13.18 -7.71 25.43
C PRO A 348 -13.24 -6.27 24.90
N ARG A 349 -12.68 -6.03 23.72
CA ARG A 349 -12.74 -4.70 23.08
C ARG A 349 -14.17 -4.27 22.71
N PHE A 350 -15.06 -5.24 22.52
CA PHE A 350 -16.47 -5.02 22.21
C PHE A 350 -17.29 -6.25 22.61
N PHE A 351 -18.59 -6.07 22.81
CA PHE A 351 -19.56 -7.17 22.82
C PHE A 351 -20.33 -7.21 21.50
N ARG A 352 -21.00 -8.33 21.21
CA ARG A 352 -21.91 -8.45 20.07
C ARG A 352 -23.24 -9.02 20.53
N GLU A 353 -24.34 -8.45 20.05
CA GLU A 353 -25.69 -8.84 20.46
C GLU A 353 -25.91 -10.36 20.31
N GLY A 354 -26.54 -11.00 21.30
CA GLY A 354 -26.82 -12.44 21.26
C GLY A 354 -25.62 -13.36 21.50
N ASP A 355 -24.41 -12.82 21.70
CA ASP A 355 -23.28 -13.62 22.20
C ASP A 355 -23.46 -13.92 23.70
N LYS A 356 -22.79 -14.98 24.17
CA LYS A 356 -22.65 -15.29 25.60
C LYS A 356 -21.18 -15.26 25.98
N ILE A 357 -20.84 -14.63 27.11
CA ILE A 357 -19.45 -14.48 27.55
C ILE A 357 -19.29 -14.73 29.04
N VAL A 358 -18.17 -15.35 29.41
CA VAL A 358 -17.68 -15.37 30.80
C VAL A 358 -16.78 -14.14 31.01
N PHE A 359 -17.36 -13.06 31.53
CA PHE A 359 -16.63 -11.85 31.87
C PHE A 359 -15.68 -12.15 33.04
N SER A 360 -14.38 -11.95 32.83
CA SER A 360 -13.35 -12.37 33.78
C SER A 360 -12.57 -11.18 34.32
N SER A 361 -12.15 -11.28 35.57
CA SER A 361 -11.28 -10.28 36.20
C SER A 361 -10.29 -10.95 37.14
N LYS A 362 -9.22 -10.23 37.48
CA LYS A 362 -8.19 -10.69 38.40
C LYS A 362 -8.20 -9.80 39.63
N VAL A 363 -8.15 -10.43 40.80
CA VAL A 363 -7.86 -9.75 42.06
C VAL A 363 -6.47 -10.14 42.53
N SER A 364 -5.63 -9.15 42.80
CA SER A 364 -4.24 -9.33 43.27
C SER A 364 -4.07 -8.81 44.70
N ASN A 365 -3.29 -9.54 45.50
CA ASN A 365 -3.02 -9.22 46.90
C ASN A 365 -1.54 -8.92 47.12
N LEU A 366 -1.21 -7.65 47.38
CA LEU A 366 0.13 -7.18 47.76
C LEU A 366 0.28 -6.94 49.27
N SER A 367 -0.71 -7.32 50.09
CA SER A 367 -0.63 -7.20 51.55
C SER A 367 0.34 -8.22 52.16
N GLU A 368 0.61 -8.07 53.46
CA GLU A 368 1.51 -8.98 54.18
C GLU A 368 0.89 -10.34 54.56
N GLY A 369 -0.39 -10.57 54.28
CA GLY A 369 -1.14 -11.79 54.63
C GLY A 369 -2.18 -12.21 53.59
N ASP A 370 -2.91 -13.28 53.87
CA ASP A 370 -4.00 -13.76 53.01
C ASP A 370 -5.24 -12.86 53.19
N LEU A 371 -6.02 -12.68 52.12
CA LEU A 371 -7.21 -11.83 52.11
C LEU A 371 -8.44 -12.64 51.70
N ASP A 372 -9.49 -12.55 52.51
CA ASP A 372 -10.85 -12.99 52.20
C ASP A 372 -11.70 -11.75 51.89
N GLY A 373 -12.40 -11.76 50.77
CA GLY A 373 -13.12 -10.59 50.28
C GLY A 373 -14.34 -10.91 49.42
N GLU A 374 -15.00 -9.84 49.01
CA GLU A 374 -16.16 -9.86 48.12
C GLU A 374 -15.92 -8.89 46.96
N ALA A 375 -16.40 -9.24 45.77
CA ALA A 375 -16.39 -8.39 44.60
C ALA A 375 -17.78 -8.34 43.96
N ILE A 376 -18.15 -7.21 43.37
CA ILE A 376 -19.41 -7.00 42.65
C ILE A 376 -19.13 -6.52 41.22
N LEU A 377 -19.90 -7.02 40.25
CA LEU A 377 -19.98 -6.49 38.89
C LEU A 377 -21.29 -5.71 38.71
N GLU A 378 -21.19 -4.42 38.43
CA GLU A 378 -22.30 -3.56 38.04
C GLU A 378 -22.25 -3.35 36.51
N LEU A 379 -23.41 -3.43 35.85
CA LEU A 379 -23.56 -3.13 34.42
C LEU A 379 -24.50 -1.95 34.28
N ILE A 380 -24.01 -0.85 33.73
CA ILE A 380 -24.66 0.45 33.74
C ILE A 380 -24.83 0.95 32.30
N ASP A 381 -25.99 1.52 32.01
CA ASP A 381 -26.19 2.26 30.75
C ASP A 381 -25.40 3.57 30.82
N PRO A 382 -24.41 3.80 29.94
CA PRO A 382 -23.57 5.00 30.00
C PRO A 382 -24.33 6.29 29.73
N PHE A 383 -25.53 6.23 29.14
CA PHE A 383 -26.34 7.40 28.81
C PHE A 383 -27.34 7.75 29.89
N THR A 384 -27.91 6.75 30.59
CA THR A 384 -28.91 6.99 31.65
C THR A 384 -28.35 6.89 33.06
N GLY A 385 -27.21 6.21 33.24
CA GLY A 385 -26.65 5.88 34.56
C GLY A 385 -27.43 4.80 35.32
N GLU A 386 -28.45 4.19 34.70
CA GLU A 386 -29.26 3.14 35.32
C GLU A 386 -28.60 1.76 35.18
N SER A 387 -28.84 0.89 36.15
CA SER A 387 -28.41 -0.50 36.07
C SER A 387 -29.17 -1.23 34.96
N ILE A 388 -28.42 -1.95 34.13
CA ILE A 388 -28.93 -2.81 33.06
C ILE A 388 -28.57 -4.29 33.26
N ALA A 389 -28.07 -4.66 34.45
CA ALA A 389 -27.61 -6.01 34.77
C ALA A 389 -28.63 -7.13 34.44
N GLU A 390 -29.91 -6.91 34.72
CA GLU A 390 -30.97 -7.89 34.41
C GLU A 390 -31.08 -8.19 32.91
N LYS A 391 -30.83 -7.19 32.04
CA LYS A 391 -30.83 -7.38 30.58
C LYS A 391 -29.70 -8.31 30.13
N PHE A 392 -28.63 -8.40 30.92
CA PHE A 392 -27.49 -9.28 30.67
C PHE A 392 -27.62 -10.66 31.32
N GLY A 393 -28.77 -10.96 31.93
CA GLY A 393 -28.96 -12.20 32.70
C GLY A 393 -28.20 -12.24 34.03
N LEU A 394 -27.64 -11.13 34.49
CA LEU A 394 -26.84 -11.06 35.71
C LEU A 394 -27.74 -10.84 36.95
N SER A 395 -28.17 -11.94 37.57
CA SER A 395 -29.05 -11.89 38.76
C SER A 395 -28.32 -11.88 40.10
N ASP A 396 -27.12 -12.46 40.19
CA ASP A 396 -26.28 -12.45 41.41
C ASP A 396 -24.90 -11.85 41.08
N PRO A 397 -24.73 -10.52 41.22
CA PRO A 397 -23.50 -9.85 40.79
C PRO A 397 -22.33 -10.00 41.77
N VAL A 398 -22.57 -10.49 42.99
CA VAL A 398 -21.57 -10.54 44.07
C VAL A 398 -20.91 -11.91 44.14
N ILE A 399 -19.58 -11.94 44.11
CA ILE A 399 -18.76 -13.16 44.24
C ILE A 399 -17.83 -13.02 45.45
N THR A 400 -17.71 -14.07 46.26
CA THR A 400 -16.72 -14.16 47.34
C THR A 400 -15.40 -14.72 46.80
N PHE A 401 -14.26 -14.25 47.32
CA PHE A 401 -12.94 -14.73 46.92
C PHE A 401 -11.99 -14.87 48.11
N ASN A 402 -11.01 -15.76 47.95
CA ASN A 402 -9.84 -15.87 48.82
C ASN A 402 -8.58 -15.72 47.95
N VAL A 403 -7.63 -14.91 48.39
CA VAL A 403 -6.38 -14.67 47.68
C VAL A 403 -5.19 -14.65 48.65
N LYS A 404 -4.23 -15.53 48.40
CA LYS A 404 -3.03 -15.65 49.24
C LYS A 404 -2.11 -14.44 49.08
N LYS A 405 -1.26 -14.22 50.09
CA LYS A 405 -0.20 -13.21 50.05
C LYS A 405 0.62 -13.28 48.74
N GLY A 406 0.72 -12.17 48.03
CA GLY A 406 1.53 -12.05 46.80
C GLY A 406 0.99 -12.88 45.63
N GLN A 407 -0.25 -13.38 45.71
CA GLN A 407 -0.90 -14.17 44.67
C GLN A 407 -2.07 -13.39 44.06
N SER A 408 -2.67 -13.97 43.03
CA SER A 408 -3.89 -13.46 42.41
C SER A 408 -4.92 -14.57 42.26
N THR A 409 -6.20 -14.19 42.18
CA THR A 409 -7.32 -15.11 41.92
C THR A 409 -8.23 -14.58 40.82
N LYS A 410 -8.93 -15.46 40.10
CA LYS A 410 -9.85 -15.13 39.01
C LYS A 410 -11.27 -14.95 39.55
N LEU A 411 -11.95 -13.91 39.08
CA LEU A 411 -13.39 -13.71 39.21
C LEU A 411 -14.05 -13.95 37.85
N SER A 412 -15.28 -14.46 37.84
CA SER A 412 -15.97 -14.81 36.60
C SER A 412 -17.48 -14.65 36.73
N TRP A 413 -18.09 -13.92 35.78
CA TRP A 413 -19.53 -13.73 35.66
C TRP A 413 -20.00 -14.18 34.29
N GLU A 414 -21.10 -14.92 34.22
CA GLU A 414 -21.73 -15.29 32.94
C GLU A 414 -22.67 -14.18 32.51
N LEU A 415 -22.50 -13.67 31.29
CA LEU A 415 -23.30 -12.61 30.70
C LEU A 415 -23.91 -13.07 29.37
N GLU A 416 -25.19 -12.76 29.18
CA GLU A 416 -25.86 -12.83 27.88
C GLU A 416 -25.92 -11.41 27.30
N ILE A 417 -25.41 -11.19 26.08
CA ILE A 417 -25.37 -9.83 25.53
C ILE A 417 -26.75 -9.47 24.94
N PRO A 418 -27.43 -8.42 25.45
CA PRO A 418 -28.77 -8.06 25.01
C PRO A 418 -28.77 -7.42 23.62
N TYR A 419 -29.92 -7.46 22.95
CA TYR A 419 -30.19 -6.69 21.74
C TYR A 419 -30.62 -5.25 22.07
N SER A 420 -30.42 -4.33 21.13
CA SER A 420 -30.84 -2.92 21.20
C SER A 420 -30.22 -2.11 22.35
N VAL A 421 -29.02 -2.50 22.79
CA VAL A 421 -28.19 -1.75 23.72
C VAL A 421 -26.91 -1.39 22.97
N GLY A 422 -26.56 -0.10 22.87
CA GLY A 422 -25.41 0.33 22.05
C GLY A 422 -24.06 0.30 22.77
N ALA A 423 -24.07 0.40 24.10
CA ALA A 423 -22.87 0.35 24.94
C ALA A 423 -23.24 -0.01 26.39
N VAL A 424 -22.27 -0.50 27.15
CA VAL A 424 -22.40 -0.78 28.58
C VAL A 424 -21.15 -0.30 29.31
N THR A 425 -21.32 0.38 30.42
CA THR A 425 -20.24 0.60 31.39
C THR A 425 -20.23 -0.56 32.36
N TYR A 426 -19.16 -1.35 32.37
CA TYR A 426 -18.92 -2.28 33.46
C TYR A 426 -18.25 -1.52 34.60
N ARG A 427 -18.64 -1.83 35.84
CA ARG A 427 -17.93 -1.37 37.03
C ARG A 427 -17.74 -2.53 37.97
N ILE A 428 -16.49 -2.82 38.32
CA ILE A 428 -16.16 -3.85 39.29
C ILE A 428 -15.65 -3.16 40.55
N LYS A 429 -16.12 -3.62 41.71
CA LYS A 429 -15.62 -3.18 43.02
C LYS A 429 -15.29 -4.40 43.86
N ALA A 430 -14.14 -4.39 44.52
CA ALA A 430 -13.72 -5.42 45.45
C ALA A 430 -13.34 -4.82 46.80
N LYS A 431 -13.62 -5.58 47.87
CA LYS A 431 -13.22 -5.25 49.23
C LYS A 431 -12.69 -6.49 49.95
N ALA A 432 -11.61 -6.33 50.70
CA ALA A 432 -11.06 -7.36 51.57
C ALA A 432 -10.40 -6.72 52.79
N GLY A 433 -10.97 -6.92 53.98
CA GLY A 433 -10.54 -6.23 55.19
C GLY A 433 -10.67 -4.71 55.07
N ALA A 434 -9.56 -3.99 55.19
CA ALA A 434 -9.49 -2.52 55.05
C ALA A 434 -9.16 -2.05 53.62
N PHE A 435 -8.91 -2.98 52.69
CA PHE A 435 -8.48 -2.65 51.34
C PHE A 435 -9.66 -2.71 50.37
N THR A 436 -9.77 -1.70 49.51
CA THR A 436 -10.80 -1.60 48.48
C THR A 436 -10.19 -1.18 47.16
N ASP A 437 -10.75 -1.69 46.08
CA ASP A 437 -10.42 -1.22 44.74
C ASP A 437 -11.61 -1.37 43.80
N GLY A 438 -11.64 -0.55 42.77
CA GLY A 438 -12.64 -0.65 41.72
C GLY A 438 -12.13 -0.12 40.40
N GLU A 439 -12.78 -0.55 39.33
CA GLU A 439 -12.45 -0.19 37.96
C GLU A 439 -13.76 -0.06 37.17
N GLU A 440 -13.89 0.96 36.34
CA GLU A 440 -15.00 1.13 35.41
C GLU A 440 -14.54 1.50 34.00
N MET A 441 -15.18 0.91 32.99
CA MET A 441 -14.94 1.29 31.60
C MET A 441 -16.18 1.00 30.74
N SER A 442 -16.38 1.81 29.70
CA SER A 442 -17.43 1.59 28.71
C SER A 442 -16.97 0.69 27.57
N ILE A 443 -17.78 -0.30 27.22
CA ILE A 443 -17.56 -1.24 26.12
C ILE A 443 -18.70 -1.06 25.10
N PRO A 444 -18.40 -0.92 23.80
CA PRO A 444 -19.43 -0.88 22.77
C PRO A 444 -20.07 -2.26 22.57
N ILE A 445 -21.37 -2.27 22.28
CA ILE A 445 -22.11 -3.48 21.90
C ILE A 445 -22.47 -3.36 20.43
N LEU A 446 -21.83 -4.18 19.61
CA LEU A 446 -22.04 -4.20 18.17
C LEU A 446 -23.28 -5.00 17.82
N SER A 447 -24.03 -4.55 16.83
CA SER A 447 -25.19 -5.30 16.38
C SER A 447 -24.79 -6.66 15.81
N ASN A 448 -25.64 -7.66 16.05
CA ASN A 448 -25.54 -8.95 15.34
C ASN A 448 -26.26 -8.92 13.99
N ARG A 449 -26.98 -7.84 13.67
CA ARG A 449 -27.57 -7.61 12.36
C ARG A 449 -26.62 -6.77 11.51
N MET A 450 -26.36 -7.21 10.30
CA MET A 450 -25.54 -6.47 9.35
C MET A 450 -26.27 -6.28 8.02
N LEU A 451 -25.96 -5.17 7.35
CA LEU A 451 -26.36 -4.96 5.98
C LEU A 451 -25.52 -5.85 5.06
N VAL A 452 -26.15 -6.87 4.48
CA VAL A 452 -25.57 -7.73 3.47
C VAL A 452 -25.87 -7.12 2.10
N THR A 453 -24.88 -7.12 1.21
CA THR A 453 -25.06 -6.72 -0.20
C THR A 453 -24.69 -7.90 -1.08
N GLU A 454 -25.66 -8.37 -1.85
CA GLU A 454 -25.46 -9.37 -2.88
C GLU A 454 -25.62 -8.75 -4.26
N ALA A 455 -24.85 -9.21 -5.24
CA ALA A 455 -24.90 -8.68 -6.60
C ALA A 455 -25.08 -9.82 -7.62
N MET A 456 -25.81 -9.53 -8.69
CA MET A 456 -25.93 -10.39 -9.86
C MET A 456 -25.52 -9.61 -11.11
N PRO A 457 -24.32 -9.86 -11.66
CA PRO A 457 -23.88 -9.24 -12.92
C PRO A 457 -24.74 -9.67 -14.10
N LEU A 458 -25.01 -8.73 -15.00
CA LEU A 458 -25.90 -8.89 -16.16
C LEU A 458 -25.18 -8.53 -17.48
N PRO A 459 -24.14 -9.28 -17.90
CA PRO A 459 -23.47 -9.04 -19.18
C PRO A 459 -24.34 -9.50 -20.36
N ILE A 460 -24.45 -8.68 -21.40
CA ILE A 460 -25.20 -8.99 -22.63
C ILE A 460 -24.50 -8.43 -23.88
N ARG A 461 -24.61 -9.10 -25.03
CA ARG A 461 -23.92 -8.70 -26.26
C ARG A 461 -24.75 -8.93 -27.52
N GLY A 462 -24.55 -8.08 -28.52
CA GLY A 462 -25.24 -8.16 -29.80
C GLY A 462 -26.76 -8.06 -29.67
N ASN A 463 -27.45 -8.62 -30.67
CA ASN A 463 -28.91 -8.67 -30.69
C ASN A 463 -29.41 -9.93 -30.00
N GLU A 464 -29.35 -9.95 -28.67
CA GLU A 464 -29.77 -11.09 -27.84
C GLU A 464 -30.70 -10.68 -26.69
N THR A 465 -31.44 -11.67 -26.19
CA THR A 465 -32.22 -11.58 -24.95
C THR A 465 -31.72 -12.66 -24.01
N LYS A 466 -31.37 -12.29 -22.78
CA LYS A 466 -30.89 -13.22 -21.76
C LYS A 466 -31.67 -13.02 -20.45
N THR A 467 -31.86 -14.11 -19.72
CA THR A 467 -32.61 -14.14 -18.46
C THR A 467 -31.73 -14.74 -17.38
N TRP A 468 -31.76 -14.13 -16.20
CA TRP A 468 -31.07 -14.57 -14.99
C TRP A 468 -32.08 -14.71 -13.85
N THR A 469 -31.80 -15.63 -12.93
CA THR A 469 -32.57 -15.82 -11.71
C THR A 469 -31.67 -15.62 -10.52
N PHE A 470 -31.99 -14.62 -9.69
CA PHE A 470 -31.34 -14.36 -8.42
C PHE A 470 -31.91 -15.32 -7.37
N ASP A 471 -31.43 -16.57 -7.37
CA ASP A 471 -32.02 -17.68 -6.63
C ASP A 471 -32.24 -17.39 -5.14
N LYS A 472 -31.29 -16.70 -4.49
CA LYS A 472 -31.38 -16.32 -3.08
C LYS A 472 -32.53 -15.36 -2.78
N MET A 473 -32.84 -14.45 -3.71
CA MET A 473 -33.96 -13.53 -3.56
C MET A 473 -35.30 -14.24 -3.80
N VAL A 474 -35.36 -15.10 -4.83
CA VAL A 474 -36.58 -15.81 -5.23
C VAL A 474 -36.97 -16.88 -4.20
N ASN A 475 -35.99 -17.60 -3.65
CA ASN A 475 -36.20 -18.75 -2.77
C ASN A 475 -35.86 -18.46 -1.30
N ASN A 476 -35.81 -17.20 -0.88
CA ASN A 476 -35.47 -16.85 0.50
C ASN A 476 -36.49 -17.42 1.51
N THR A 477 -36.00 -18.08 2.56
CA THR A 477 -36.82 -18.63 3.65
C THR A 477 -36.42 -18.10 5.04
N SER A 478 -35.48 -17.16 5.14
CA SER A 478 -35.05 -16.62 6.43
C SER A 478 -36.17 -15.82 7.09
N SER A 479 -36.40 -16.08 8.39
CA SER A 479 -37.40 -15.36 9.19
C SER A 479 -36.89 -14.05 9.80
N THR A 480 -35.59 -13.79 9.72
CA THR A 480 -34.94 -12.59 10.28
C THR A 480 -34.37 -11.66 9.21
N LEU A 481 -34.50 -12.01 7.93
CA LEU A 481 -34.11 -11.13 6.83
C LEU A 481 -35.08 -9.95 6.71
N GLU A 482 -34.52 -8.75 6.58
CA GLU A 482 -35.28 -7.53 6.33
C GLU A 482 -34.74 -6.79 5.10
N ASN A 483 -35.60 -6.61 4.09
CA ASN A 483 -35.22 -5.92 2.86
C ASN A 483 -34.86 -4.46 3.15
N PHE A 484 -33.72 -4.01 2.64
CA PHE A 484 -33.30 -2.62 2.73
C PHE A 484 -33.44 -1.91 1.38
N ARG A 485 -32.71 -2.38 0.37
CA ARG A 485 -32.64 -1.73 -0.95
C ARG A 485 -32.38 -2.74 -2.06
N TYR A 486 -33.06 -2.57 -3.19
CA TYR A 486 -32.76 -3.29 -4.43
C TYR A 486 -32.38 -2.26 -5.49
N THR A 487 -31.19 -2.36 -6.08
CA THR A 487 -30.67 -1.36 -7.03
C THR A 487 -30.42 -2.02 -8.38
N LEU A 488 -30.88 -1.41 -9.46
CA LEU A 488 -30.51 -1.76 -10.83
C LEU A 488 -29.58 -0.67 -11.36
N GLU A 489 -28.41 -1.09 -11.86
CA GLU A 489 -27.44 -0.22 -12.51
C GLU A 489 -27.05 -0.84 -13.85
N PHE A 490 -27.06 -0.06 -14.93
CA PHE A 490 -26.80 -0.59 -16.27
C PHE A 490 -26.14 0.43 -17.19
N THR A 491 -25.23 -0.04 -18.05
CA THR A 491 -24.60 0.72 -19.15
C THR A 491 -24.96 0.09 -20.49
N SER A 492 -25.61 0.86 -21.36
CA SER A 492 -26.08 0.36 -22.67
C SER A 492 -24.99 0.35 -23.76
N ASN A 493 -24.00 1.25 -23.65
CA ASN A 493 -22.90 1.39 -24.60
C ASN A 493 -21.55 1.71 -23.90
N PRO A 494 -20.85 0.69 -23.39
CA PRO A 494 -19.60 0.87 -22.66
C PRO A 494 -18.38 1.19 -23.54
N ALA A 495 -18.52 1.21 -24.88
CA ALA A 495 -17.43 1.66 -25.77
C ALA A 495 -17.01 3.11 -25.45
N TRP A 496 -17.94 3.92 -24.92
CA TRP A 496 -17.69 5.27 -24.45
C TRP A 496 -16.74 5.34 -23.24
N TYR A 497 -16.58 4.29 -22.43
CA TYR A 497 -15.60 4.26 -21.34
C TYR A 497 -14.16 4.36 -21.84
N ALA A 498 -13.87 3.82 -23.03
CA ALA A 498 -12.58 3.98 -23.66
C ALA A 498 -12.33 5.43 -24.10
N ILE A 499 -13.37 6.12 -24.56
CA ILE A 499 -13.28 7.53 -24.98
C ILE A 499 -13.14 8.44 -23.76
N GLN A 500 -13.83 8.13 -22.66
CA GLN A 500 -13.68 8.82 -21.37
C GLN A 500 -12.26 8.67 -20.77
N ALA A 501 -11.44 7.73 -21.24
CA ALA A 501 -10.05 7.56 -20.83
C ALA A 501 -9.04 8.45 -21.62
N LEU A 502 -9.41 8.98 -22.79
CA LEU A 502 -8.55 9.88 -23.59
C LEU A 502 -7.97 11.09 -22.81
N PRO A 503 -8.72 11.75 -21.90
CA PRO A 503 -8.25 12.92 -21.17
C PRO A 503 -7.00 12.67 -20.32
N TYR A 504 -6.80 11.46 -19.80
CA TYR A 504 -5.59 11.07 -19.05
C TYR A 504 -4.31 11.34 -19.86
N MET A 505 -4.33 11.05 -21.17
CA MET A 505 -3.21 11.31 -22.07
C MET A 505 -2.98 12.81 -22.32
N MET A 506 -4.01 13.64 -22.19
CA MET A 506 -3.93 15.08 -22.43
C MET A 506 -3.29 15.84 -21.26
N GLU A 507 -3.47 15.37 -20.02
CA GLU A 507 -3.05 16.07 -18.80
C GLU A 507 -1.68 15.65 -18.24
N TYR A 508 -1.15 14.48 -18.63
CA TYR A 508 0.08 13.93 -18.06
C TYR A 508 1.22 14.98 -18.01
N PRO A 509 1.86 15.28 -16.85
CA PRO A 509 2.54 16.57 -16.64
C PRO A 509 3.92 16.72 -17.30
N TYR A 510 4.46 15.63 -17.84
CA TYR A 510 5.83 15.61 -18.36
C TYR A 510 5.91 16.04 -19.84
N GLU A 511 7.08 16.57 -20.24
CA GLU A 511 7.34 17.14 -21.58
C GLU A 511 8.29 16.29 -22.45
N CYS A 512 8.32 14.96 -22.30
CA CYS A 512 9.10 14.13 -23.22
C CYS A 512 8.43 14.01 -24.60
N ASN A 513 9.16 13.54 -25.61
CA ASN A 513 8.64 13.45 -26.98
C ASN A 513 7.55 12.38 -27.15
N GLU A 514 7.58 11.29 -26.37
CA GLU A 514 6.49 10.30 -26.36
C GLU A 514 5.21 10.94 -25.80
N GLN A 515 5.26 11.58 -24.64
CA GLN A 515 4.07 12.24 -24.05
C GLN A 515 3.54 13.38 -24.93
N THR A 516 4.44 14.16 -25.55
CA THR A 516 4.02 15.21 -26.49
C THR A 516 3.29 14.61 -27.68
N PHE A 517 3.74 13.45 -28.18
CA PHE A 517 3.05 12.71 -29.23
C PHE A 517 1.74 12.11 -28.73
N SER A 518 1.68 11.54 -27.53
CA SER A 518 0.45 11.01 -26.92
C SER A 518 -0.64 12.08 -26.78
N ARG A 519 -0.27 13.33 -26.45
CA ARG A 519 -1.19 14.48 -26.49
C ARG A 519 -1.67 14.80 -27.91
N TYR A 520 -0.76 14.80 -28.89
CA TYR A 520 -1.14 15.00 -30.30
C TYR A 520 -2.14 13.93 -30.73
N TYR A 521 -1.82 12.66 -30.45
CA TYR A 521 -2.61 11.49 -30.80
C TYR A 521 -4.01 11.54 -30.19
N ALA A 522 -4.11 11.78 -28.88
CA ALA A 522 -5.38 11.89 -28.17
C ALA A 522 -6.26 13.02 -28.73
N ASN A 523 -5.69 14.20 -28.97
CA ASN A 523 -6.43 15.33 -29.55
C ASN A 523 -6.84 15.08 -31.01
N ALA A 524 -6.00 14.42 -31.80
CA ALA A 524 -6.30 14.08 -33.19
C ALA A 524 -7.45 13.08 -33.28
N ILE A 525 -7.41 12.01 -32.47
CA ILE A 525 -8.49 11.02 -32.40
C ILE A 525 -9.77 11.64 -31.86
N ALA A 526 -9.72 12.38 -30.75
CA ALA A 526 -10.91 13.03 -30.19
C ALA A 526 -11.55 13.99 -31.20
N SER A 527 -10.74 14.77 -31.93
CA SER A 527 -11.22 15.66 -33.00
C SER A 527 -11.82 14.87 -34.16
N HIS A 528 -11.21 13.75 -34.56
CA HIS A 528 -11.75 12.90 -35.62
C HIS A 528 -13.10 12.28 -35.22
N ILE A 529 -13.21 11.75 -34.01
CA ILE A 529 -14.44 11.17 -33.46
C ILE A 529 -15.55 12.24 -33.40
N ALA A 530 -15.27 13.40 -32.79
CA ALA A 530 -16.25 14.47 -32.65
C ALA A 530 -16.78 14.98 -34.01
N ASN A 531 -15.96 14.91 -35.06
CA ASN A 531 -16.33 15.35 -36.41
C ASN A 531 -16.83 14.22 -37.32
N SER A 532 -16.81 12.96 -36.89
CA SER A 532 -17.20 11.82 -37.75
C SER A 532 -18.72 11.66 -37.86
N ASN A 533 -19.48 12.04 -36.82
CA ASN A 533 -20.94 11.89 -36.78
C ASN A 533 -21.61 12.99 -35.92
N PRO A 534 -22.67 13.67 -36.40
CA PRO A 534 -23.43 14.65 -35.62
C PRO A 534 -23.91 14.15 -34.25
N LYS A 535 -24.35 12.88 -34.14
CA LYS A 535 -24.77 12.30 -32.85
C LYS A 535 -23.65 12.20 -31.83
N ILE A 536 -22.44 11.86 -32.30
CA ILE A 536 -21.25 11.80 -31.43
C ILE A 536 -20.89 13.21 -30.98
N LYS A 537 -20.99 14.19 -31.88
CA LYS A 537 -20.78 15.60 -31.54
C LYS A 537 -21.75 16.07 -30.45
N GLU A 538 -23.02 15.67 -30.51
CA GLU A 538 -24.02 15.99 -29.47
C GLU A 538 -23.63 15.41 -28.09
N VAL A 539 -23.05 14.21 -28.03
CA VAL A 539 -22.53 13.64 -26.77
C VAL A 539 -21.36 14.47 -26.22
N PHE A 540 -20.42 14.88 -27.07
CA PHE A 540 -19.31 15.75 -26.66
C PHE A 540 -19.81 17.13 -26.20
N ASP A 541 -20.78 17.72 -26.91
CA ASP A 541 -21.41 18.98 -26.55
C ASP A 541 -22.17 18.84 -25.21
N ALA A 542 -22.84 17.71 -24.97
CA ALA A 542 -23.50 17.42 -23.69
C ALA A 542 -22.48 17.33 -22.54
N TRP A 543 -21.42 16.54 -22.69
CA TRP A 543 -20.36 16.42 -21.70
C TRP A 543 -19.61 17.72 -21.39
N ALA A 544 -19.46 18.60 -22.39
CA ALA A 544 -18.87 19.93 -22.19
C ALA A 544 -19.78 20.85 -21.35
N ASN A 545 -21.09 20.59 -21.32
CA ASN A 545 -22.11 21.40 -20.66
C ASN A 545 -22.69 20.75 -19.38
N GLU A 546 -22.46 19.46 -19.15
CA GLU A 546 -22.91 18.71 -17.97
C GLU A 546 -21.95 18.84 -16.77
N SER A 547 -22.47 18.50 -15.59
CA SER A 547 -21.71 18.45 -14.33
C SER A 547 -20.53 17.45 -14.42
N PRO A 548 -19.41 17.64 -13.67
CA PRO A 548 -18.29 16.68 -13.59
C PRO A 548 -18.68 15.23 -13.23
N GLU A 549 -19.93 15.03 -12.79
CA GLU A 549 -20.55 13.73 -12.44
C GLU A 549 -20.46 12.66 -13.54
N ALA A 550 -20.58 13.03 -14.82
CA ALA A 550 -20.48 12.09 -15.95
C ALA A 550 -19.09 11.46 -16.08
N PHE A 551 -18.05 12.13 -15.58
CA PHE A 551 -16.66 11.66 -15.58
C PHE A 551 -16.24 10.98 -14.28
N LEU A 552 -17.16 10.86 -13.31
CA LEU A 552 -16.90 10.11 -12.09
C LEU A 552 -16.58 8.65 -12.43
N SER A 553 -15.59 8.10 -11.75
CA SER A 553 -15.31 6.67 -11.85
C SER A 553 -16.53 5.85 -11.38
N ASN A 554 -16.70 4.61 -11.86
CA ASN A 554 -17.70 3.68 -11.32
C ASN A 554 -17.55 3.50 -9.81
N LEU A 555 -16.27 3.51 -9.36
CA LEU A 555 -15.74 4.32 -8.26
C LEU A 555 -16.76 5.32 -7.71
N GLU A 556 -16.42 6.60 -7.80
CA GLU A 556 -17.14 7.75 -7.24
C GLU A 556 -18.67 7.78 -7.44
N LYS A 557 -19.22 7.24 -8.55
CA LYS A 557 -20.67 7.19 -8.81
C LYS A 557 -21.46 6.43 -7.74
N ASN A 558 -20.82 5.48 -7.05
CA ASN A 558 -21.47 4.59 -6.11
C ASN A 558 -21.21 4.94 -4.63
N GLN A 559 -21.28 6.22 -4.23
CA GLN A 559 -21.04 6.62 -2.82
C GLN A 559 -21.95 5.91 -1.80
N GLU A 560 -23.18 5.55 -2.17
CA GLU A 560 -24.13 4.86 -1.28
C GLU A 560 -23.74 3.40 -0.99
N LEU A 561 -23.08 2.71 -1.93
CA LEU A 561 -22.52 1.36 -1.71
C LEU A 561 -21.21 1.41 -0.91
N LYS A 562 -20.68 2.62 -0.66
CA LYS A 562 -19.33 2.86 -0.14
C LYS A 562 -19.26 3.52 1.22
N SER A 563 -20.35 4.07 1.75
CA SER A 563 -20.32 4.83 3.02
C SER A 563 -19.67 4.04 4.16
N LEU A 564 -19.70 2.70 4.11
CA LEU A 564 -19.03 1.80 5.06
C LEU A 564 -17.53 1.54 4.78
N VAL A 565 -17.06 1.67 3.53
CA VAL A 565 -15.70 1.32 3.09
C VAL A 565 -14.78 2.55 3.01
N LEU A 566 -15.33 3.72 2.69
CA LEU A 566 -14.55 4.95 2.54
C LEU A 566 -13.99 5.48 3.87
N GLU A 567 -14.63 5.21 5.01
CA GLU A 567 -14.11 5.62 6.32
C GLU A 567 -12.88 4.79 6.77
N GLU A 568 -12.69 3.60 6.19
CA GLU A 568 -11.65 2.64 6.60
C GLU A 568 -10.50 2.50 5.58
N THR A 569 -10.51 3.23 4.46
CA THR A 569 -9.53 3.08 3.35
C THR A 569 -8.43 4.16 3.36
N PRO A 570 -7.14 3.78 3.25
CA PRO A 570 -6.05 4.76 3.08
C PRO A 570 -6.11 5.56 1.76
N TRP A 571 -6.71 4.97 0.72
CA TRP A 571 -6.76 5.50 -0.65
C TRP A 571 -7.73 6.67 -0.88
N VAL A 572 -8.51 7.06 0.15
CA VAL A 572 -9.47 8.18 0.08
C VAL A 572 -8.81 9.50 -0.29
N LEU A 573 -7.51 9.65 0.00
CA LEU A 573 -6.75 10.85 -0.36
C LEU A 573 -6.45 10.93 -1.87
N GLU A 574 -6.27 9.81 -2.57
CA GLU A 574 -6.04 9.78 -4.02
C GLU A 574 -7.32 10.00 -4.83
N ALA A 575 -8.47 9.51 -4.34
CA ALA A 575 -9.77 9.73 -4.96
C ALA A 575 -10.20 11.22 -4.94
N LYS A 576 -9.69 12.02 -3.99
CA LYS A 576 -9.99 13.46 -3.90
C LYS A 576 -9.25 14.29 -4.97
N ASP A 577 -8.04 13.92 -5.36
CA ASP A 577 -7.28 14.61 -6.42
C ASP A 577 -7.85 14.29 -7.83
N GLU A 578 -8.50 13.13 -7.96
CA GLU A 578 -9.17 12.72 -9.19
C GLU A 578 -10.37 13.60 -9.57
N GLY A 579 -11.14 14.07 -8.59
CA GLY A 579 -12.31 14.94 -8.80
C GLY A 579 -11.96 16.31 -9.39
N GLU A 580 -10.82 16.90 -8.96
CA GLU A 580 -10.33 18.16 -9.54
C GLU A 580 -9.74 17.97 -10.95
N ARG A 581 -9.04 16.85 -11.18
CA ARG A 581 -8.61 16.42 -12.52
C ARG A 581 -9.80 16.29 -13.46
N LYS A 582 -10.91 15.72 -13.01
CA LYS A 582 -12.13 15.47 -13.80
C LYS A 582 -12.95 16.72 -14.12
N ARG A 583 -12.94 17.74 -13.26
CA ARG A 583 -13.43 19.09 -13.62
C ARG A 583 -12.67 19.69 -14.80
N ARG A 584 -11.37 19.39 -14.93
CA ARG A 584 -10.55 19.81 -16.08
C ARG A 584 -10.81 18.95 -17.33
N VAL A 585 -11.25 17.69 -17.15
CA VAL A 585 -11.64 16.76 -18.22
C VAL A 585 -12.88 17.22 -19.01
N ALA A 586 -13.93 17.70 -18.35
CA ALA A 586 -15.09 18.27 -19.06
C ALA A 586 -14.67 19.42 -20.00
N LEU A 587 -13.70 20.22 -19.56
CA LEU A 587 -13.11 21.30 -20.34
C LEU A 587 -12.15 20.82 -21.45
N LEU A 588 -11.75 19.56 -21.48
CA LEU A 588 -10.86 19.00 -22.53
C LEU A 588 -11.63 18.57 -23.77
N PHE A 589 -12.93 18.26 -23.66
CA PHE A 589 -13.78 17.96 -24.81
C PHE A 589 -14.34 19.20 -25.52
N ASP A 590 -13.89 20.40 -25.12
CA ASP A 590 -14.11 21.64 -25.86
C ASP A 590 -13.35 21.60 -27.21
N ILE A 591 -14.10 21.64 -28.32
CA ILE A 591 -13.58 21.53 -29.68
C ILE A 591 -12.54 22.63 -30.00
N HIS A 592 -12.71 23.85 -29.49
CA HIS A 592 -11.76 24.93 -29.70
C HIS A 592 -10.47 24.71 -28.92
N ARG A 593 -10.57 24.17 -27.71
CA ARG A 593 -9.40 23.81 -26.90
C ARG A 593 -8.64 22.63 -27.49
N MET A 594 -9.32 21.56 -27.91
CA MET A 594 -8.69 20.41 -28.55
C MET A 594 -7.88 20.82 -29.79
N ALA A 595 -8.45 21.66 -30.65
CA ALA A 595 -7.76 22.18 -31.83
C ALA A 595 -6.52 23.03 -31.47
N LYS A 596 -6.56 23.75 -30.35
CA LYS A 596 -5.41 24.53 -29.84
C LYS A 596 -4.31 23.61 -29.31
N GLU A 597 -4.66 22.63 -28.48
CA GLU A 597 -3.69 21.68 -27.90
C GLU A 597 -3.05 20.81 -28.98
N LEU A 598 -3.82 20.36 -29.98
CA LEU A 598 -3.29 19.64 -31.15
C LEU A 598 -2.19 20.44 -31.86
N LYS A 599 -2.45 21.73 -32.15
CA LYS A 599 -1.47 22.63 -32.79
C LYS A 599 -0.25 22.90 -31.90
N LEU A 600 -0.43 22.96 -30.58
CA LEU A 600 0.68 23.13 -29.64
C LEU A 600 1.59 21.89 -29.62
N ALA A 601 1.00 20.70 -29.56
CA ALA A 601 1.73 19.44 -29.63
C ALA A 601 2.46 19.28 -30.98
N GLU A 602 1.80 19.61 -32.11
CA GLU A 602 2.42 19.64 -33.45
C GLU A 602 3.68 20.50 -33.45
N LYS A 603 3.58 21.74 -32.96
CA LYS A 603 4.71 22.69 -32.92
C LYS A 603 5.85 22.18 -32.04
N LYS A 604 5.55 21.52 -30.92
CA LYS A 604 6.55 20.94 -30.02
C LYS A 604 7.29 19.78 -30.68
N LEU A 605 6.57 18.85 -31.32
CA LEU A 605 7.16 17.73 -32.07
C LEU A 605 8.06 18.23 -33.21
N LEU A 606 7.57 19.16 -34.04
CA LEU A 606 8.36 19.75 -35.13
C LEU A 606 9.67 20.37 -34.64
N LYS A 607 9.67 20.98 -33.46
CA LYS A 607 10.86 21.58 -32.85
C LYS A 607 11.81 20.55 -32.25
N ALA A 608 11.29 19.41 -31.81
CA ALA A 608 12.04 18.37 -31.14
C ALA A 608 12.70 17.37 -32.10
N GLN A 609 12.23 17.27 -33.35
CA GLN A 609 12.83 16.40 -34.37
C GLN A 609 14.25 16.84 -34.72
N SER A 610 15.19 15.90 -34.68
CA SER A 610 16.58 16.11 -35.07
C SER A 610 16.74 16.27 -36.59
N PRO A 611 17.83 16.91 -37.07
CA PRO A 611 18.05 17.12 -38.50
C PRO A 611 18.10 15.84 -39.35
N ASN A 612 18.49 14.72 -38.75
CA ASN A 612 18.49 13.40 -39.40
C ASN A 612 17.11 12.74 -39.47
N GLY A 613 16.06 13.36 -38.89
CA GLY A 613 14.69 12.86 -38.85
C GLY A 613 14.30 12.11 -37.56
N GLY A 614 15.26 11.77 -36.70
CA GLY A 614 15.02 11.07 -35.45
C GLY A 614 14.40 11.95 -34.36
N PHE A 615 13.82 11.31 -33.34
CA PHE A 615 13.36 11.98 -32.13
C PHE A 615 14.16 11.48 -30.91
N PRO A 616 14.74 12.36 -30.10
CA PRO A 616 15.29 11.97 -28.80
C PRO A 616 14.15 11.66 -27.81
N TRP A 617 14.46 11.01 -26.69
CA TRP A 617 13.44 10.80 -25.66
C TRP A 617 13.11 12.11 -24.92
N PHE A 618 14.14 12.76 -24.38
CA PHE A 618 14.08 14.12 -23.86
C PHE A 618 14.98 15.06 -24.67
N LYS A 619 14.62 16.34 -24.67
CA LYS A 619 15.43 17.38 -25.31
C LYS A 619 16.88 17.35 -24.78
N GLY A 620 17.85 17.27 -25.70
CA GLY A 620 19.28 17.24 -25.37
C GLY A 620 19.88 15.84 -25.29
N MET A 621 19.07 14.79 -25.36
CA MET A 621 19.55 13.40 -25.49
C MET A 621 19.86 13.05 -26.96
N PRO A 622 20.60 11.96 -27.22
CA PRO A 622 20.69 11.36 -28.54
C PRO A 622 19.32 10.90 -29.08
N ASP A 623 19.22 10.75 -30.40
CA ASP A 623 18.02 10.23 -31.04
C ASP A 623 17.72 8.80 -30.58
N SER A 624 16.45 8.52 -30.30
CA SER A 624 15.98 7.20 -29.90
C SER A 624 15.20 6.57 -31.05
N ARG A 625 15.71 5.43 -31.54
CA ARG A 625 15.02 4.62 -32.55
C ARG A 625 13.64 4.19 -32.06
N TYR A 626 13.55 3.72 -30.81
CA TYR A 626 12.28 3.23 -30.25
C TYR A 626 11.21 4.33 -30.18
N ILE A 627 11.56 5.52 -29.68
CA ILE A 627 10.64 6.67 -29.63
C ILE A 627 10.23 7.09 -31.03
N THR A 628 11.18 7.11 -31.98
CA THR A 628 10.88 7.44 -33.37
C THR A 628 9.93 6.40 -34.01
N GLN A 629 10.15 5.10 -33.79
CA GLN A 629 9.26 4.04 -34.26
C GLN A 629 7.86 4.18 -33.67
N HIS A 630 7.75 4.45 -32.37
CA HIS A 630 6.46 4.66 -31.70
C HIS A 630 5.68 5.84 -32.31
N ILE A 631 6.34 6.99 -32.51
CA ILE A 631 5.74 8.18 -33.14
C ILE A 631 5.30 7.87 -34.57
N VAL A 632 6.15 7.23 -35.37
CA VAL A 632 5.85 6.87 -36.77
C VAL A 632 4.67 5.89 -36.84
N THR A 633 4.65 4.86 -35.99
CA THR A 633 3.52 3.91 -35.90
C THR A 633 2.24 4.63 -35.54
N GLY A 634 2.23 5.51 -34.53
CA GLY A 634 1.02 6.21 -34.14
C GLY A 634 0.51 7.15 -35.24
N PHE A 635 1.39 7.85 -35.97
CA PHE A 635 0.97 8.62 -37.14
C PHE A 635 0.39 7.74 -38.25
N GLY A 636 0.98 6.56 -38.49
CA GLY A 636 0.45 5.56 -39.42
C GLY A 636 -0.95 5.10 -39.03
N LYS A 637 -1.20 4.88 -37.74
CA LYS A 637 -2.52 4.52 -37.20
C LYS A 637 -3.56 5.63 -37.37
N LEU A 638 -3.19 6.89 -37.08
CA LEU A 638 -4.08 8.02 -37.31
C LEU A 638 -4.46 8.17 -38.78
N ASP A 639 -3.48 8.00 -39.68
CA ASP A 639 -3.71 8.01 -41.12
C ASP A 639 -4.62 6.85 -41.55
N HIS A 640 -4.39 5.66 -41.03
CA HIS A 640 -5.21 4.47 -41.27
C HIS A 640 -6.67 4.65 -40.82
N LEU A 641 -6.89 5.33 -39.68
CA LEU A 641 -8.24 5.72 -39.23
C LEU A 641 -8.90 6.80 -40.12
N GLY A 642 -8.16 7.41 -41.05
CA GLY A 642 -8.68 8.47 -41.92
C GLY A 642 -8.61 9.88 -41.34
N VAL A 643 -7.69 10.14 -40.40
CA VAL A 643 -7.38 11.49 -39.91
C VAL A 643 -6.65 12.27 -41.01
N ARG A 644 -7.42 13.01 -41.83
CA ARG A 644 -6.92 13.66 -43.05
C ARG A 644 -5.76 14.63 -42.82
N GLU A 645 -5.70 15.28 -41.65
CA GLU A 645 -4.61 16.22 -41.34
C GLU A 645 -3.22 15.58 -41.43
N ILE A 646 -3.10 14.26 -41.27
CA ILE A 646 -1.80 13.57 -41.34
C ILE A 646 -1.16 13.69 -42.73
N ARG A 647 -1.96 13.61 -43.80
CA ARG A 647 -1.51 13.70 -45.20
C ARG A 647 -1.65 15.11 -45.77
N GLU A 648 -2.68 15.87 -45.35
CA GLU A 648 -2.96 17.20 -45.89
C GLU A 648 -2.08 18.31 -45.26
N ASN A 649 -1.63 18.14 -44.01
CA ASN A 649 -0.71 19.11 -43.39
C ASN A 649 0.74 18.84 -43.83
N ASN A 650 1.23 19.63 -44.78
CA ASN A 650 2.60 19.56 -45.31
C ASN A 650 3.70 19.54 -44.24
N LYS A 651 3.51 20.20 -43.09
CA LYS A 651 4.53 20.20 -42.02
C LYS A 651 4.58 18.86 -41.30
N VAL A 652 3.42 18.31 -40.96
CA VAL A 652 3.28 16.99 -40.32
C VAL A 652 3.76 15.91 -41.28
N TRP A 653 3.31 15.93 -42.54
CA TRP A 653 3.74 14.97 -43.55
C TRP A 653 5.27 14.95 -43.73
N ASN A 654 5.90 16.12 -43.88
CA ASN A 654 7.35 16.23 -43.99
C ASN A 654 8.10 15.73 -42.73
N MET A 655 7.55 15.95 -41.53
CA MET A 655 8.09 15.42 -40.28
C MET A 655 8.05 13.89 -40.27
N ILE A 656 6.91 13.30 -40.67
CA ILE A 656 6.75 11.84 -40.77
C ILE A 656 7.71 11.26 -41.80
N SER A 657 7.78 11.83 -43.02
CA SER A 657 8.65 11.32 -44.08
C SER A 657 10.13 11.30 -43.65
N LYS A 658 10.60 12.35 -42.98
CA LYS A 658 11.97 12.39 -42.43
C LYS A 658 12.21 11.32 -41.37
N ALA A 659 11.24 11.10 -40.48
CA ALA A 659 11.32 10.05 -39.47
C ALA A 659 11.34 8.65 -40.09
N VAL A 660 10.56 8.40 -41.14
CA VAL A 660 10.59 7.14 -41.89
C VAL A 660 11.96 6.93 -42.52
N TYR A 661 12.53 7.93 -43.19
CA TYR A 661 13.88 7.82 -43.78
C TYR A 661 14.98 7.62 -42.73
N TYR A 662 14.85 8.23 -41.55
CA TYR A 662 15.72 7.95 -40.41
C TYR A 662 15.69 6.46 -40.02
N LEU A 663 14.49 5.86 -39.96
CA LEU A 663 14.33 4.45 -39.61
C LEU A 663 14.89 3.51 -40.68
N ASP A 664 14.68 3.80 -41.97
CA ASP A 664 15.31 3.07 -43.07
C ASP A 664 16.84 3.04 -42.90
N ALA A 665 17.45 4.17 -42.50
CA ALA A 665 18.88 4.27 -42.25
C ALA A 665 19.36 3.51 -41.00
N ARG A 666 18.55 3.43 -39.93
CA ARG A 666 18.87 2.64 -38.73
C ARG A 666 18.88 1.14 -39.03
N ILE A 667 17.96 0.68 -39.88
CA ILE A 667 17.88 -0.73 -40.30
C ILE A 667 19.07 -1.14 -41.16
N ASP A 668 19.51 -0.26 -42.05
CA ASP A 668 20.73 -0.46 -42.82
C ASP A 668 21.99 -0.49 -41.95
N GLU A 669 22.03 0.28 -40.86
CA GLU A 669 23.11 0.20 -39.86
C GLU A 669 23.16 -1.18 -39.19
N ASP A 670 22.03 -1.70 -38.71
CA ASP A 670 21.94 -3.05 -38.14
C ASP A 670 22.42 -4.11 -39.14
N TYR A 671 21.92 -4.04 -40.37
CA TYR A 671 22.25 -5.00 -41.43
C TYR A 671 23.74 -5.02 -41.74
N ARG A 672 24.36 -3.84 -41.89
CA ARG A 672 25.81 -3.75 -42.14
C ARG A 672 26.64 -4.23 -40.96
N TRP A 673 26.16 -3.99 -39.73
CA TRP A 673 26.81 -4.50 -38.54
C TRP A 673 26.76 -6.03 -38.50
N ILE A 674 25.59 -6.62 -38.77
CA ILE A 674 25.42 -8.08 -38.85
C ILE A 674 26.33 -8.67 -39.94
N LYS A 675 26.24 -8.16 -41.18
CA LYS A 675 27.04 -8.59 -42.33
C LYS A 675 28.55 -8.53 -42.08
N LYS A 676 29.00 -7.62 -41.21
CA LYS A 676 30.41 -7.47 -40.84
C LYS A 676 30.88 -8.49 -39.80
N HIS A 677 30.02 -8.88 -38.86
CA HIS A 677 30.41 -9.68 -37.69
C HIS A 677 29.95 -11.15 -37.75
N TYR A 678 28.98 -11.48 -38.61
CA TYR A 678 28.43 -12.83 -38.74
C TYR A 678 28.66 -13.37 -40.16
N PRO A 679 29.56 -14.36 -40.34
CA PRO A 679 29.85 -14.93 -41.65
C PRO A 679 28.64 -15.60 -42.31
N ASP A 680 27.79 -16.25 -41.50
CA ASP A 680 26.63 -17.03 -41.95
C ASP A 680 25.30 -16.27 -41.81
N TYR A 681 25.36 -14.93 -41.84
CA TYR A 681 24.23 -14.04 -41.58
C TYR A 681 23.02 -14.21 -42.50
N LEU A 682 23.19 -14.87 -43.65
CA LEU A 682 22.09 -15.15 -44.59
C LEU A 682 21.20 -16.31 -44.14
N THR A 683 21.72 -17.21 -43.29
CA THR A 683 21.02 -18.43 -42.83
C THR A 683 20.70 -18.42 -41.34
N GLU A 684 21.29 -17.49 -40.58
CA GLU A 684 21.04 -17.32 -39.16
C GLU A 684 19.95 -16.27 -38.90
N GLN A 685 19.16 -16.50 -37.85
CA GLN A 685 18.16 -15.55 -37.38
C GLN A 685 18.83 -14.35 -36.71
N HIS A 686 18.68 -13.16 -37.29
CA HIS A 686 19.15 -11.90 -36.73
C HIS A 686 18.06 -10.84 -36.60
N ILE A 687 16.87 -11.10 -37.14
CA ILE A 687 15.69 -10.28 -36.89
C ILE A 687 15.32 -10.37 -35.40
N GLY A 688 15.18 -9.21 -34.77
CA GLY A 688 14.67 -9.06 -33.41
C GLY A 688 13.43 -8.16 -33.35
N TYR A 689 12.92 -7.94 -32.14
CA TYR A 689 11.72 -7.15 -31.89
C TYR A 689 11.79 -5.70 -32.43
N SER A 690 12.98 -5.09 -32.43
CA SER A 690 13.16 -3.73 -32.96
C SER A 690 13.03 -3.66 -34.48
N GLN A 691 13.47 -4.70 -35.20
CA GLN A 691 13.33 -4.80 -36.65
C GLN A 691 11.89 -5.16 -37.04
N VAL A 692 11.23 -6.03 -36.27
CA VAL A 692 9.79 -6.31 -36.45
C VAL A 692 8.95 -5.04 -36.28
N GLN A 693 9.20 -4.27 -35.22
CA GLN A 693 8.48 -3.00 -34.99
C GLN A 693 8.71 -2.01 -36.15
N TYR A 694 9.94 -1.96 -36.68
CA TYR A 694 10.24 -1.15 -37.87
C TYR A 694 9.41 -1.59 -39.07
N LEU A 695 9.39 -2.89 -39.41
CA LEU A 695 8.65 -3.39 -40.58
C LEU A 695 7.17 -3.04 -40.49
N TYR A 696 6.59 -3.18 -39.29
CA TYR A 696 5.22 -2.77 -39.03
C TYR A 696 5.02 -1.25 -39.16
N ALA A 697 5.84 -0.43 -38.51
CA ALA A 697 5.77 1.03 -38.65
C ALA A 697 5.93 1.50 -40.11
N ARG A 698 6.83 0.85 -40.85
CA ARG A 698 7.16 1.16 -42.24
C ARG A 698 6.04 0.78 -43.21
N SER A 699 5.25 -0.25 -42.88
CA SER A 699 4.14 -0.76 -43.70
C SER A 699 3.00 0.24 -43.92
N PHE A 700 2.85 1.24 -43.05
CA PHE A 700 1.85 2.31 -43.19
C PHE A 700 2.17 3.32 -44.31
N PHE A 701 3.43 3.37 -44.78
CA PHE A 701 3.91 4.39 -45.70
C PHE A 701 4.52 3.79 -46.98
N PRO A 702 3.82 2.92 -47.72
CA PRO A 702 4.37 2.28 -48.93
C PRO A 702 4.65 3.28 -50.06
N ASP A 703 4.03 4.46 -50.02
CA ASP A 703 4.21 5.55 -50.98
C ASP A 703 5.54 6.29 -50.84
N LEU A 704 6.20 6.20 -49.67
CA LEU A 704 7.55 6.68 -49.50
C LEU A 704 8.51 5.62 -50.09
N ALA A 705 9.28 5.97 -51.12
CA ALA A 705 10.23 5.04 -51.70
C ALA A 705 11.43 4.79 -50.76
N ILE A 706 11.77 3.53 -50.51
CA ILE A 706 12.99 3.16 -49.80
C ILE A 706 14.19 3.55 -50.68
N SER A 707 15.17 4.23 -50.09
CA SER A 707 16.36 4.63 -50.86
C SER A 707 17.16 3.40 -51.31
N LYS A 708 17.78 3.46 -52.50
CA LYS A 708 18.58 2.34 -53.05
C LYS A 708 19.66 1.84 -52.09
N GLY A 709 20.18 2.70 -51.21
CA GLY A 709 21.20 2.35 -50.23
C GLY A 709 20.69 1.57 -49.01
N HIS A 710 19.36 1.48 -48.82
CA HIS A 710 18.72 0.79 -47.69
C HIS A 710 17.83 -0.38 -48.13
N GLN A 711 17.57 -0.54 -49.43
CA GLN A 711 16.72 -1.60 -49.98
C GLN A 711 17.21 -2.99 -49.60
N GLU A 712 18.52 -3.28 -49.71
CA GLU A 712 19.10 -4.59 -49.37
C GLU A 712 18.84 -4.95 -47.90
N ALA A 713 18.95 -3.98 -46.99
CA ALA A 713 18.71 -4.18 -45.57
C ALA A 713 17.22 -4.40 -45.27
N TYR A 714 16.33 -3.64 -45.90
CA TYR A 714 14.88 -3.86 -45.78
C TYR A 714 14.50 -5.26 -46.26
N ASP A 715 14.92 -5.64 -47.48
CA ASP A 715 14.60 -6.94 -48.07
C ASP A 715 15.13 -8.09 -47.21
N TYR A 716 16.32 -7.94 -46.62
CA TYR A 716 16.90 -8.91 -45.71
C TYR A 716 16.00 -9.16 -44.48
N PHE A 717 15.65 -8.12 -43.73
CA PHE A 717 14.81 -8.29 -42.53
C PHE A 717 13.37 -8.66 -42.87
N PHE A 718 12.84 -8.19 -44.01
CA PHE A 718 11.51 -8.58 -44.49
C PHE A 718 11.45 -10.09 -44.78
N ASN A 719 12.47 -10.65 -45.43
CA ASN A 719 12.57 -12.10 -45.65
C ASN A 719 12.77 -12.88 -44.35
N GLN A 720 13.59 -12.38 -43.42
CA GLN A 720 13.73 -13.01 -42.11
C GLN A 720 12.42 -13.00 -41.29
N ALA A 721 11.60 -11.96 -41.44
CA ALA A 721 10.28 -11.93 -40.81
C ALA A 721 9.38 -13.04 -41.36
N LYS A 722 9.45 -13.33 -42.68
CA LYS A 722 8.73 -14.45 -43.30
C LYS A 722 9.23 -15.82 -42.82
N GLU A 723 10.53 -15.97 -42.59
CA GLU A 723 11.13 -17.25 -42.21
C GLU A 723 10.96 -17.56 -40.72
N TYR A 724 11.21 -16.58 -39.84
CA TYR A 724 11.36 -16.80 -38.40
C TYR A 724 10.17 -16.33 -37.54
N TRP A 725 9.00 -16.05 -38.13
CA TRP A 725 7.83 -15.52 -37.39
C TRP A 725 7.39 -16.42 -36.22
N THR A 726 7.61 -17.74 -36.29
CA THR A 726 7.26 -18.70 -35.24
C THR A 726 8.08 -18.55 -33.96
N SER A 727 9.25 -17.90 -34.02
CA SER A 727 10.10 -17.63 -32.85
C SER A 727 9.59 -16.50 -31.97
N PHE A 728 8.67 -15.67 -32.48
CA PHE A 728 8.18 -14.47 -31.80
C PHE A 728 6.91 -14.73 -30.97
N ASN A 729 6.63 -13.83 -30.03
CA ASN A 729 5.38 -13.81 -29.26
C ASN A 729 4.18 -13.35 -30.11
N ILE A 730 2.97 -13.47 -29.55
CA ILE A 730 1.71 -13.15 -30.26
C ILE A 730 1.70 -11.71 -30.79
N TYR A 731 2.10 -10.74 -29.98
CA TYR A 731 2.15 -9.33 -30.37
C TYR A 731 3.03 -9.10 -31.62
N SER A 732 4.23 -9.68 -31.62
CA SER A 732 5.17 -9.52 -32.73
C SER A 732 4.77 -10.32 -33.97
N ARG A 733 4.10 -11.48 -33.81
CA ARG A 733 3.47 -12.17 -34.94
C ARG A 733 2.40 -11.32 -35.60
N GLY A 734 1.62 -10.55 -34.83
CA GLY A 734 0.66 -9.61 -35.37
C GLY A 734 1.31 -8.51 -36.21
N MET A 735 2.36 -7.88 -35.67
CA MET A 735 3.17 -6.89 -36.40
C MET A 735 3.74 -7.44 -37.71
N ILE A 736 4.30 -8.65 -37.69
CA ILE A 736 4.81 -9.34 -38.88
C ILE A 736 3.67 -9.57 -39.87
N SER A 737 2.54 -10.12 -39.42
CA SER A 737 1.39 -10.42 -40.28
C SER A 737 0.90 -9.19 -41.05
N LEU A 738 0.71 -8.07 -40.35
CA LEU A 738 0.29 -6.80 -40.97
C LEU A 738 1.33 -6.26 -41.94
N ALA A 739 2.62 -6.30 -41.57
CA ALA A 739 3.69 -5.82 -42.44
C ALA A 739 3.78 -6.64 -43.75
N LEU A 740 3.63 -7.96 -43.67
CA LEU A 740 3.62 -8.85 -44.83
C LEU A 740 2.37 -8.64 -45.69
N PHE A 741 1.19 -8.59 -45.07
CA PHE A 741 -0.08 -8.42 -45.77
C PHE A 741 -0.11 -7.12 -46.59
N ARG A 742 0.31 -6.00 -45.99
CA ARG A 742 0.38 -4.67 -46.64
C ARG A 742 1.41 -4.61 -47.77
N ALA A 743 2.38 -5.53 -47.79
CA ALA A 743 3.35 -5.71 -48.87
C ALA A 743 2.92 -6.78 -49.91
N ASP A 744 1.65 -7.20 -49.89
CA ASP A 744 1.04 -8.20 -50.78
C ASP A 744 1.55 -9.66 -50.59
N GLU A 745 2.19 -9.95 -49.45
CA GLU A 745 2.66 -11.30 -49.06
C GLU A 745 1.60 -12.09 -48.28
N LYS A 746 0.51 -12.43 -48.99
CA LYS A 746 -0.74 -12.94 -48.38
C LYS A 746 -0.67 -14.36 -47.81
N GLU A 747 0.21 -15.21 -48.33
CA GLU A 747 0.31 -16.62 -47.92
C GLU A 747 0.80 -16.74 -46.48
N VAL A 748 1.97 -16.16 -46.19
CA VAL A 748 2.57 -16.22 -44.85
C VAL A 748 1.74 -15.43 -43.82
N SER A 749 1.15 -14.29 -44.21
CA SER A 749 0.24 -13.56 -43.31
C SER A 749 -1.00 -14.39 -42.97
N GLY A 750 -1.54 -15.15 -43.94
CA GLY A 750 -2.66 -16.07 -43.73
C GLY A 750 -2.30 -17.22 -42.77
N ASP A 751 -1.11 -17.80 -42.90
CA ASP A 751 -0.61 -18.82 -41.98
C ASP A 751 -0.45 -18.30 -40.54
N ILE A 752 0.02 -17.06 -40.38
CA ILE A 752 0.10 -16.41 -39.08
C ILE A 752 -1.30 -16.23 -38.48
N VAL A 753 -2.26 -15.68 -39.24
CA VAL A 753 -3.66 -15.52 -38.79
C VAL A 753 -4.26 -16.86 -38.36
N LYS A 754 -4.05 -17.92 -39.13
CA LYS A 754 -4.49 -19.27 -38.79
C LYS A 754 -3.90 -19.73 -37.46
N SER A 755 -2.59 -19.57 -37.27
CA SER A 755 -1.90 -19.90 -36.02
C SER A 755 -2.40 -19.08 -34.83
N LEU A 756 -2.74 -17.80 -35.02
CA LEU A 756 -3.31 -16.94 -33.99
C LEU A 756 -4.72 -17.41 -33.61
N ARG A 757 -5.56 -17.71 -34.59
CA ARG A 757 -6.93 -18.19 -34.40
C ARG A 757 -6.99 -19.53 -33.66
N GLU A 758 -6.12 -20.49 -34.03
CA GLU A 758 -6.05 -21.82 -33.40
C GLU A 758 -5.66 -21.76 -31.91
N ARG A 759 -4.98 -20.69 -31.47
CA ARG A 759 -4.54 -20.49 -30.08
C ARG A 759 -5.45 -19.56 -29.27
N ALA A 760 -6.47 -18.98 -29.89
CA ALA A 760 -7.38 -18.09 -29.21
C ALA A 760 -8.38 -18.87 -28.33
N ILE A 761 -8.79 -18.24 -27.24
CA ILE A 761 -9.86 -18.69 -26.36
C ILE A 761 -11.09 -17.88 -26.69
N LEU A 762 -12.19 -18.56 -26.99
CA LEU A 762 -13.51 -17.96 -27.08
C LEU A 762 -14.26 -18.24 -25.77
N ASN A 763 -14.66 -17.19 -25.06
CA ASN A 763 -15.41 -17.26 -23.82
C ASN A 763 -16.69 -16.42 -23.93
N GLU A 764 -17.80 -16.92 -23.38
CA GLU A 764 -19.10 -16.25 -23.49
C GLU A 764 -19.11 -14.84 -22.87
N GLU A 765 -18.42 -14.63 -21.74
CA GLU A 765 -18.41 -13.35 -21.05
C GLU A 765 -17.25 -12.44 -21.48
N MET A 766 -16.06 -13.03 -21.67
CA MET A 766 -14.82 -12.31 -21.92
C MET A 766 -14.48 -12.16 -23.41
N GLY A 767 -15.29 -12.74 -24.31
CA GLY A 767 -15.05 -12.70 -25.75
C GLY A 767 -13.85 -13.54 -26.19
N MET A 768 -13.12 -13.06 -27.19
CA MET A 768 -11.94 -13.74 -27.75
C MET A 768 -10.64 -13.15 -27.20
N TYR A 769 -9.72 -13.99 -26.71
CA TYR A 769 -8.43 -13.55 -26.15
C TYR A 769 -7.40 -14.71 -26.08
N TRP A 770 -6.19 -14.44 -25.56
CA TRP A 770 -5.11 -15.44 -25.41
C TRP A 770 -4.62 -15.50 -23.96
N ARG A 771 -4.14 -16.67 -23.50
CA ARG A 771 -3.62 -16.86 -22.12
C ARG A 771 -2.25 -16.22 -21.94
N GLU A 772 -1.52 -16.05 -23.03
CA GLU A 772 -0.15 -15.55 -23.08
C GLU A 772 -0.05 -14.03 -22.89
N PHE A 773 -1.18 -13.33 -22.70
CA PHE A 773 -1.22 -11.91 -22.35
C PHE A 773 -0.94 -11.68 -20.87
N VAL A 774 0.21 -12.16 -20.41
CA VAL A 774 0.73 -11.90 -19.07
C VAL A 774 1.69 -10.72 -19.17
N GLY A 775 1.49 -9.70 -18.33
CA GLY A 775 2.36 -8.53 -18.28
C GLY A 775 3.82 -8.89 -17.96
N GLY A 776 4.76 -8.27 -18.67
CA GLY A 776 6.20 -8.48 -18.47
C GLY A 776 6.99 -7.17 -18.38
N TYR A 777 8.30 -7.26 -18.16
CA TYR A 777 9.18 -6.10 -18.06
C TYR A 777 9.47 -5.45 -19.42
N SER A 778 9.16 -6.14 -20.52
CA SER A 778 9.46 -5.68 -21.88
C SER A 778 8.26 -5.03 -22.56
N TRP A 779 8.50 -4.04 -23.43
CA TRP A 779 7.43 -3.33 -24.13
C TRP A 779 6.60 -4.21 -25.08
N TRP A 780 7.10 -5.39 -25.48
CA TRP A 780 6.40 -6.35 -26.33
C TRP A 780 5.55 -7.36 -25.55
N GLU A 781 5.48 -7.25 -24.21
CA GLU A 781 4.72 -8.12 -23.31
C GLU A 781 3.49 -7.40 -22.73
N ALA A 782 3.05 -6.32 -23.37
CA ALA A 782 1.97 -5.47 -22.88
C ALA A 782 0.59 -6.04 -23.30
N PRO A 783 -0.29 -6.43 -22.35
CA PRO A 783 -1.54 -7.15 -22.66
C PRO A 783 -2.55 -6.35 -23.50
N ILE A 784 -2.76 -5.07 -23.16
CA ILE A 784 -3.74 -4.20 -23.85
C ILE A 784 -3.31 -3.93 -25.28
N GLU A 785 -2.04 -3.61 -25.50
CA GLU A 785 -1.45 -3.40 -26.82
C GLU A 785 -1.43 -4.69 -27.64
N SER A 786 -1.24 -5.84 -26.99
CA SER A 786 -1.32 -7.15 -27.64
C SER A 786 -2.73 -7.43 -28.16
N GLN A 787 -3.76 -7.17 -27.35
CA GLN A 787 -5.15 -7.31 -27.80
C GLN A 787 -5.48 -6.32 -28.91
N ALA A 788 -5.08 -5.06 -28.79
CA ALA A 788 -5.29 -4.04 -29.82
C ALA A 788 -4.66 -4.43 -31.17
N MET A 789 -3.44 -4.99 -31.14
CA MET A 789 -2.78 -5.54 -32.32
C MET A 789 -3.56 -6.70 -32.93
N MET A 790 -4.11 -7.61 -32.11
CA MET A 790 -4.91 -8.72 -32.63
C MET A 790 -6.22 -8.22 -33.27
N ILE A 791 -6.85 -7.19 -32.71
CA ILE A 791 -8.01 -6.55 -33.34
C ILE A 791 -7.66 -6.03 -34.73
N GLU A 792 -6.52 -5.34 -34.88
CA GLU A 792 -6.06 -4.84 -36.19
C GLU A 792 -5.74 -5.98 -37.17
N VAL A 793 -5.08 -7.06 -36.71
CA VAL A 793 -4.78 -8.24 -37.54
C VAL A 793 -6.06 -8.91 -38.06
N PHE A 794 -7.05 -9.14 -37.18
CA PHE A 794 -8.29 -9.80 -37.57
C PHE A 794 -9.21 -8.91 -38.41
N ASP A 795 -9.10 -7.59 -38.26
CA ASP A 795 -9.80 -6.65 -39.12
C ASP A 795 -9.18 -6.58 -40.52
N GLU A 796 -7.88 -6.31 -40.62
CA GLU A 796 -7.24 -6.01 -41.90
C GLU A 796 -6.77 -7.25 -42.67
N VAL A 797 -6.14 -8.21 -41.98
CA VAL A 797 -5.54 -9.39 -42.62
C VAL A 797 -6.57 -10.50 -42.79
N ALA A 798 -7.36 -10.75 -41.74
CA ALA A 798 -8.36 -11.82 -41.75
C ALA A 798 -9.70 -11.40 -42.37
N ASP A 799 -10.01 -10.09 -42.42
CA ASP A 799 -11.31 -9.54 -42.81
C ASP A 799 -12.49 -10.23 -42.06
N ASP A 800 -12.29 -10.46 -40.74
CA ASP A 800 -13.20 -11.22 -39.90
C ASP A 800 -13.89 -10.31 -38.88
N GLY A 801 -14.99 -9.72 -39.33
CA GLY A 801 -15.73 -8.76 -38.53
C GLY A 801 -16.34 -9.32 -37.24
N GLU A 802 -16.69 -10.60 -37.19
CA GLU A 802 -17.23 -11.24 -35.99
C GLU A 802 -16.14 -11.45 -34.95
N ALA A 803 -14.96 -11.93 -35.37
CA ALA A 803 -13.81 -12.08 -34.47
C ALA A 803 -13.38 -10.72 -33.88
N VAL A 804 -13.42 -9.64 -34.67
CA VAL A 804 -13.12 -8.29 -34.18
C VAL A 804 -14.06 -7.87 -33.04
N GLU A 805 -15.35 -8.13 -33.14
CA GLU A 805 -16.30 -7.80 -32.06
C GLU A 805 -16.04 -8.64 -30.80
N GLU A 806 -15.73 -9.93 -30.96
CA GLU A 806 -15.34 -10.80 -29.84
C GLU A 806 -14.04 -10.34 -29.16
N LEU A 807 -13.06 -9.86 -29.92
CA LEU A 807 -11.81 -9.32 -29.38
C LEU A 807 -12.04 -7.98 -28.62
N ARG A 808 -12.95 -7.14 -29.11
CA ARG A 808 -13.30 -5.87 -28.45
C ARG A 808 -13.99 -6.07 -27.10
N ILE A 809 -14.81 -7.13 -26.97
CA ILE A 809 -15.46 -7.49 -25.70
C ILE A 809 -14.41 -7.63 -24.60
N TRP A 810 -13.32 -8.38 -24.84
CA TRP A 810 -12.27 -8.56 -23.83
C TRP A 810 -11.67 -7.21 -23.40
N LEU A 811 -11.37 -6.33 -24.35
CA LEU A 811 -10.74 -5.04 -24.09
C LEU A 811 -11.62 -4.15 -23.22
N LEU A 812 -12.93 -4.10 -23.50
CA LEU A 812 -13.91 -3.36 -22.70
C LEU A 812 -14.10 -4.00 -21.31
N LYS A 813 -14.07 -5.33 -21.22
CA LYS A 813 -14.13 -6.06 -19.94
C LYS A 813 -12.92 -5.83 -19.05
N GLN A 814 -11.72 -5.66 -19.61
CA GLN A 814 -10.56 -5.22 -18.82
C GLN A 814 -10.77 -3.82 -18.27
N LYS A 815 -11.29 -2.87 -19.07
CA LYS A 815 -11.55 -1.50 -18.61
C LYS A 815 -12.63 -1.43 -17.52
N GLN A 816 -13.51 -2.43 -17.44
CA GLN A 816 -14.51 -2.54 -16.37
C GLN A 816 -13.87 -2.72 -14.98
N VAL A 817 -12.78 -3.50 -14.88
CA VAL A 817 -12.19 -3.94 -13.60
C VAL A 817 -10.74 -3.47 -13.37
N GLN A 818 -10.14 -2.80 -14.35
CA GLN A 818 -8.75 -2.29 -14.31
C GLN A 818 -8.67 -0.89 -14.89
N ASP A 819 -7.64 -0.15 -14.47
CA ASP A 819 -7.26 1.07 -15.18
C ASP A 819 -6.26 0.80 -16.32
N TRP A 820 -6.36 1.56 -17.41
CA TRP A 820 -5.39 1.52 -18.48
C TRP A 820 -4.20 2.42 -18.11
N LYS A 821 -3.26 1.85 -17.35
CA LYS A 821 -2.19 2.59 -16.63
C LYS A 821 -1.29 3.49 -17.50
N THR A 822 -1.15 3.19 -18.79
CA THR A 822 -0.21 3.90 -19.67
C THR A 822 -0.91 4.62 -20.82
N THR A 823 -0.34 5.76 -21.21
CA THR A 823 -0.74 6.53 -22.39
C THR A 823 -0.79 5.67 -23.65
N ARG A 824 0.17 4.75 -23.80
CA ARG A 824 0.23 3.81 -24.93
C ARG A 824 -0.91 2.80 -24.92
N ALA A 825 -1.19 2.16 -23.78
CA ALA A 825 -2.28 1.20 -23.67
C ALA A 825 -3.64 1.87 -23.97
N THR A 826 -3.87 3.08 -23.44
CA THR A 826 -5.07 3.87 -23.74
C THR A 826 -5.17 4.19 -25.24
N ALA A 827 -4.10 4.69 -25.85
CA ALA A 827 -4.06 5.05 -27.27
C ALA A 827 -4.36 3.86 -28.19
N GLU A 828 -3.75 2.70 -27.89
CA GLU A 828 -3.91 1.46 -28.63
C GLU A 828 -5.32 0.87 -28.50
N ALA A 829 -5.88 0.90 -27.28
CA ALA A 829 -7.23 0.46 -27.03
C ALA A 829 -8.27 1.34 -27.76
N CYS A 830 -8.11 2.67 -27.71
CA CYS A 830 -8.98 3.59 -28.46
C CYS A 830 -8.90 3.36 -29.96
N TYR A 831 -7.70 3.14 -30.52
CA TYR A 831 -7.52 2.80 -31.94
C TYR A 831 -8.28 1.53 -32.33
N ALA A 832 -8.08 0.45 -31.58
CA ALA A 832 -8.68 -0.85 -31.87
C ALA A 832 -10.22 -0.82 -31.83
N LEU A 833 -10.80 -0.02 -30.93
CA LEU A 833 -12.25 0.18 -30.85
C LEU A 833 -12.82 0.95 -32.05
N LEU A 834 -12.01 1.75 -32.74
CA LEU A 834 -12.45 2.67 -33.79
C LEU A 834 -12.06 2.23 -35.21
N ILE A 835 -11.22 1.19 -35.36
CA ILE A 835 -10.67 0.79 -36.66
C ILE A 835 -11.74 0.44 -37.72
N ARG A 836 -12.89 -0.11 -37.31
CA ARG A 836 -14.06 -0.37 -38.18
C ARG A 836 -15.07 0.79 -38.24
N GLY A 837 -14.62 2.00 -37.96
CA GLY A 837 -15.43 3.22 -37.90
C GLY A 837 -16.11 3.47 -36.55
N THR A 838 -16.71 4.65 -36.42
CA THR A 838 -17.27 5.15 -35.16
C THR A 838 -18.72 4.69 -34.90
N ASN A 839 -19.26 3.78 -35.71
CA ASN A 839 -20.67 3.37 -35.64
C ASN A 839 -21.05 2.75 -34.29
N ILE A 840 -20.11 2.09 -33.62
CA ILE A 840 -20.32 1.53 -32.28
C ILE A 840 -20.63 2.60 -31.22
N LEU A 841 -20.12 3.83 -31.41
CA LEU A 841 -20.39 4.97 -30.52
C LEU A 841 -21.72 5.68 -30.83
N ALA A 842 -22.22 5.54 -32.06
CA ALA A 842 -23.37 6.30 -32.54
C ALA A 842 -24.74 5.70 -32.12
N SER A 843 -24.75 4.50 -31.53
CA SER A 843 -25.98 3.90 -31.00
C SER A 843 -26.41 4.58 -29.70
N ASP A 844 -27.65 5.07 -29.69
CA ASP A 844 -28.36 5.67 -28.57
C ASP A 844 -29.46 4.75 -28.02
N LYS A 845 -29.51 3.50 -28.47
CA LYS A 845 -30.50 2.53 -27.99
C LYS A 845 -30.19 2.13 -26.55
N ILE A 846 -31.17 2.33 -25.68
CA ILE A 846 -31.14 1.88 -24.29
C ILE A 846 -31.52 0.40 -24.25
N VAL A 847 -30.84 -0.37 -23.40
CA VAL A 847 -31.18 -1.78 -23.15
C VAL A 847 -32.55 -1.90 -22.47
N GLU A 848 -33.35 -2.90 -22.84
CA GLU A 848 -34.62 -3.18 -22.16
C GLU A 848 -34.36 -4.13 -20.98
N VAL A 849 -34.70 -3.71 -19.75
CA VAL A 849 -34.58 -4.54 -18.54
C VAL A 849 -35.96 -4.81 -17.96
N LYS A 850 -36.24 -6.08 -17.63
CA LYS A 850 -37.44 -6.52 -16.91
C LYS A 850 -37.04 -7.16 -15.59
N LEU A 851 -37.72 -6.76 -14.52
CA LEU A 851 -37.62 -7.34 -13.18
C LEU A 851 -38.93 -8.06 -12.88
N GLY A 852 -38.95 -9.38 -13.04
CA GLY A 852 -40.18 -10.16 -13.10
C GLY A 852 -41.08 -9.68 -14.25
N ASN A 853 -42.26 -9.16 -13.92
CA ASN A 853 -43.20 -8.59 -14.89
C ASN A 853 -43.08 -7.07 -15.06
N MET A 854 -42.22 -6.40 -14.28
CA MET A 854 -42.02 -4.96 -14.34
C MET A 854 -41.02 -4.62 -15.45
N VAL A 855 -41.43 -3.79 -16.42
CA VAL A 855 -40.53 -3.22 -17.42
C VAL A 855 -39.94 -1.94 -16.85
N VAL A 856 -38.61 -1.84 -16.81
CA VAL A 856 -37.91 -0.65 -16.31
C VAL A 856 -37.66 0.29 -17.49
N ASP A 857 -38.36 1.42 -17.51
CA ASP A 857 -38.10 2.52 -18.44
C ASP A 857 -37.36 3.65 -17.70
N PRO A 858 -36.04 3.81 -17.90
CA PRO A 858 -35.26 4.79 -17.16
C PRO A 858 -35.64 6.24 -17.48
N THR A 859 -36.36 6.49 -18.59
CA THR A 859 -36.81 7.85 -18.96
C THR A 859 -38.05 8.31 -18.21
N GLN A 860 -38.77 7.38 -17.57
CA GLN A 860 -40.02 7.64 -16.84
C GLN A 860 -39.83 7.64 -15.31
N ILE A 861 -38.60 7.46 -14.83
CA ILE A 861 -38.28 7.41 -13.39
C ILE A 861 -37.77 8.79 -12.97
N GLU A 862 -38.47 9.43 -12.03
CA GLU A 862 -38.27 10.84 -11.64
C GLU A 862 -36.83 11.17 -11.18
N ASP A 863 -36.15 10.21 -10.54
CA ASP A 863 -34.78 10.34 -10.03
C ASP A 863 -33.71 9.62 -10.90
N CYS A 864 -34.07 9.13 -12.08
CA CYS A 864 -33.17 8.42 -12.98
C CYS A 864 -32.68 9.34 -14.11
N LYS A 865 -31.38 9.65 -14.13
CA LYS A 865 -30.76 10.36 -15.25
C LYS A 865 -30.01 9.37 -16.13
N VAL A 866 -30.38 9.33 -17.40
CA VAL A 866 -29.64 8.56 -18.42
C VAL A 866 -28.46 9.39 -18.91
N GLU A 867 -27.25 8.89 -18.73
CA GLU A 867 -26.02 9.55 -19.18
C GLU A 867 -25.90 9.54 -20.71
N ALA A 868 -25.56 10.69 -21.29
CA ALA A 868 -25.34 10.82 -22.72
C ALA A 868 -24.16 9.94 -23.18
N GLY A 869 -24.35 9.23 -24.29
CA GLY A 869 -23.34 8.33 -24.89
C GLY A 869 -23.34 6.94 -24.27
N THR A 870 -22.93 6.80 -23.00
CA THR A 870 -22.85 5.50 -22.32
C THR A 870 -24.23 4.84 -22.15
N GLY A 871 -25.30 5.64 -22.11
CA GLY A 871 -26.64 5.17 -21.77
C GLY A 871 -26.67 4.57 -20.37
N TYR A 872 -25.80 5.06 -19.48
CA TYR A 872 -25.74 4.65 -18.09
C TYR A 872 -26.98 5.13 -17.35
N PHE A 873 -27.60 4.27 -16.57
CA PHE A 873 -28.70 4.63 -15.68
C PHE A 873 -28.68 3.80 -14.40
N LYS A 874 -29.25 4.37 -13.34
CA LYS A 874 -29.34 3.75 -12.02
C LYS A 874 -30.71 4.06 -11.41
N THR A 875 -31.35 3.05 -10.84
CA THR A 875 -32.61 3.18 -10.10
C THR A 875 -32.64 2.21 -8.92
N SER A 876 -33.46 2.49 -7.91
CA SER A 876 -33.57 1.63 -6.73
C SER A 876 -34.98 1.58 -6.15
N TRP A 877 -35.28 0.47 -5.47
CA TRP A 877 -36.51 0.21 -4.72
C TRP A 877 -36.15 -0.07 -3.26
N THR A 878 -37.05 0.20 -2.32
CA THR A 878 -36.80 0.07 -0.87
C THR A 878 -37.98 -0.57 -0.15
N GLY A 879 -37.73 -1.24 0.98
CA GLY A 879 -38.77 -1.78 1.84
C GLY A 879 -39.74 -2.72 1.11
N ASP A 880 -41.05 -2.45 1.25
CA ASP A 880 -42.14 -3.28 0.72
C ASP A 880 -42.24 -3.29 -0.82
N ASP A 881 -41.56 -2.36 -1.51
CA ASP A 881 -41.52 -2.35 -2.98
C ASP A 881 -40.65 -3.48 -3.55
N ILE A 882 -39.79 -4.08 -2.72
CA ILE A 882 -38.89 -5.17 -3.08
C ILE A 882 -39.64 -6.51 -3.00
N LYS A 883 -39.86 -7.15 -4.14
CA LYS A 883 -40.63 -8.41 -4.23
C LYS A 883 -39.76 -9.57 -4.74
N PRO A 884 -39.94 -10.80 -4.24
CA PRO A 884 -39.14 -11.95 -4.66
C PRO A 884 -39.10 -12.16 -6.18
N GLU A 885 -40.19 -11.90 -6.90
CA GLU A 885 -40.26 -12.04 -8.36
C GLU A 885 -39.29 -11.11 -9.12
N MET A 886 -38.83 -10.01 -8.50
CA MET A 886 -37.84 -9.10 -9.09
C MET A 886 -36.47 -9.77 -9.28
N GLY A 887 -36.21 -10.88 -8.57
CA GLY A 887 -35.01 -11.70 -8.77
C GLY A 887 -34.93 -12.35 -10.16
N ASN A 888 -36.04 -12.43 -10.91
CA ASN A 888 -36.02 -12.90 -12.29
C ASN A 888 -35.78 -11.71 -13.23
N VAL A 889 -34.54 -11.55 -13.69
CA VAL A 889 -34.13 -10.41 -14.52
C VAL A 889 -34.03 -10.83 -15.97
N THR A 890 -34.69 -10.12 -16.88
CA THR A 890 -34.53 -10.32 -18.33
C THR A 890 -33.98 -9.06 -18.96
N VAL A 891 -32.90 -9.18 -19.71
CA VAL A 891 -32.25 -8.08 -20.42
C VAL A 891 -32.31 -8.35 -21.93
N THR A 892 -32.68 -7.34 -22.72
CA THR A 892 -32.71 -7.42 -24.18
C THR A 892 -31.92 -6.28 -24.79
N LYS A 893 -30.92 -6.63 -25.60
CA LYS A 893 -30.16 -5.69 -26.44
C LYS A 893 -30.57 -5.90 -27.90
N SER A 894 -30.79 -4.80 -28.63
CA SER A 894 -31.37 -4.82 -29.99
C SER A 894 -30.42 -4.28 -31.07
N ASP A 895 -29.16 -4.09 -30.72
CA ASP A 895 -28.10 -3.51 -31.53
C ASP A 895 -26.76 -4.21 -31.26
N SER A 896 -25.77 -3.96 -32.11
CA SER A 896 -24.43 -4.56 -31.97
C SER A 896 -23.66 -4.02 -30.76
N GLY A 897 -22.56 -4.70 -30.41
CA GLY A 897 -21.70 -4.32 -29.28
C GLY A 897 -22.12 -4.99 -27.97
N ILE A 898 -21.44 -4.64 -26.88
CA ILE A 898 -21.69 -5.18 -25.54
C ILE A 898 -22.47 -4.18 -24.70
N ALA A 899 -23.23 -4.66 -23.72
CA ALA A 899 -23.79 -3.86 -22.64
C ALA A 899 -23.63 -4.66 -21.33
N TRP A 900 -23.58 -3.96 -20.20
CA TRP A 900 -23.48 -4.64 -18.91
C TRP A 900 -24.10 -3.80 -17.81
N GLY A 901 -24.51 -4.49 -16.76
CA GLY A 901 -24.98 -3.91 -15.53
C GLY A 901 -25.02 -4.94 -14.44
N ALA A 902 -25.67 -4.61 -13.34
CA ALA A 902 -25.94 -5.53 -12.27
C ALA A 902 -27.21 -5.12 -11.53
N VAL A 903 -27.79 -6.09 -10.83
CA VAL A 903 -28.72 -5.82 -9.74
C VAL A 903 -28.04 -6.08 -8.41
N TYR A 904 -28.29 -5.22 -7.45
CA TYR A 904 -27.77 -5.31 -6.08
C TYR A 904 -28.94 -5.45 -5.12
N TRP A 905 -28.94 -6.51 -4.34
CA TRP A 905 -29.92 -6.73 -3.28
C TRP A 905 -29.25 -6.55 -1.93
N GLN A 906 -29.73 -5.55 -1.19
CA GLN A 906 -29.26 -5.20 0.14
C GLN A 906 -30.33 -5.50 1.17
N TYR A 907 -29.96 -6.22 2.22
CA TYR A 907 -30.87 -6.63 3.29
C TYR A 907 -30.13 -6.72 4.63
N PHE A 908 -30.84 -6.53 5.73
CA PHE A 908 -30.32 -6.82 7.06
C PHE A 908 -30.56 -8.28 7.43
N GLU A 909 -29.55 -8.95 7.97
CA GLU A 909 -29.65 -10.33 8.45
C GLU A 909 -28.74 -10.55 9.67
N ASP A 910 -29.10 -11.52 10.50
CA ASP A 910 -28.27 -11.99 11.61
C ASP A 910 -26.99 -12.66 11.07
N LEU A 911 -25.82 -12.27 11.60
CA LEU A 911 -24.50 -12.69 11.09
C LEU A 911 -24.36 -14.20 10.90
N ASP A 912 -24.92 -15.01 11.79
CA ASP A 912 -24.82 -16.47 11.80
C ASP A 912 -25.82 -17.18 10.89
N LYS A 913 -26.77 -16.44 10.28
CA LYS A 913 -27.71 -16.96 9.28
C LYS A 913 -27.34 -16.61 7.84
N ILE A 914 -26.29 -15.80 7.67
CA ILE A 914 -25.81 -15.39 6.35
C ILE A 914 -25.25 -16.62 5.61
N THR A 915 -25.80 -16.88 4.43
CA THR A 915 -25.35 -17.93 3.51
C THR A 915 -24.30 -17.39 2.54
N PRO A 916 -23.37 -18.20 2.03
CA PRO A 916 -22.31 -17.70 1.15
C PRO A 916 -22.88 -17.18 -0.17
N ALA A 917 -22.29 -16.14 -0.75
CA ALA A 917 -22.66 -15.62 -2.07
C ALA A 917 -21.57 -15.88 -3.11
N GLU A 918 -21.94 -16.43 -4.26
CA GLU A 918 -21.01 -16.73 -5.35
C GLU A 918 -21.24 -15.76 -6.53
N THR A 919 -20.21 -15.00 -6.89
CA THR A 919 -20.10 -14.27 -8.16
C THR A 919 -18.81 -14.73 -8.87
N PRO A 920 -18.41 -14.16 -10.03
CA PRO A 920 -17.07 -14.42 -10.60
C PRO A 920 -15.90 -14.13 -9.64
N LEU A 921 -16.16 -13.39 -8.55
CA LEU A 921 -15.35 -13.33 -7.34
C LEU A 921 -16.05 -14.16 -6.26
N SER A 922 -15.39 -15.16 -5.68
CA SER A 922 -15.97 -15.93 -4.57
C SER A 922 -14.99 -16.12 -3.44
N ILE A 923 -15.51 -16.19 -2.22
CA ILE A 923 -14.72 -16.41 -1.02
C ILE A 923 -15.26 -17.52 -0.14
N LYS A 924 -14.35 -18.23 0.52
CA LYS A 924 -14.67 -19.24 1.51
C LYS A 924 -13.80 -19.04 2.74
N LYS A 925 -14.44 -18.70 3.86
CA LYS A 925 -13.79 -18.60 5.18
C LYS A 925 -13.80 -19.96 5.86
N GLN A 926 -12.67 -20.35 6.42
CA GLN A 926 -12.53 -21.52 7.26
C GLN A 926 -11.67 -21.18 8.48
N LEU A 927 -12.05 -21.73 9.63
CA LEU A 927 -11.28 -21.57 10.86
C LEU A 927 -10.61 -22.89 11.21
N PHE A 928 -9.35 -22.82 11.63
CA PHE A 928 -8.59 -23.97 12.10
C PHE A 928 -7.97 -23.66 13.45
N VAL A 929 -8.00 -24.61 14.38
CA VAL A 929 -7.24 -24.52 15.63
C VAL A 929 -5.88 -25.20 15.45
N GLU A 930 -4.81 -24.54 15.90
CA GLU A 930 -3.46 -25.10 15.90
C GLU A 930 -3.24 -25.91 17.19
N ARG A 931 -3.09 -27.23 17.04
CA ARG A 931 -2.80 -28.17 18.14
C ARG A 931 -1.36 -28.64 18.05
N GLN A 932 -0.67 -28.71 19.19
CA GLN A 932 0.66 -29.30 19.25
C GLN A 932 0.57 -30.82 19.16
N SER A 933 1.37 -31.43 18.28
CA SER A 933 1.51 -32.89 18.17
C SER A 933 2.99 -33.29 18.26
N PRO A 934 3.31 -34.57 18.54
CA PRO A 934 4.69 -35.05 18.55
C PRO A 934 5.46 -34.80 17.24
N THR A 935 4.75 -34.62 16.12
CA THR A 935 5.32 -34.33 14.79
C THR A 935 5.32 -32.84 14.42
N GLY A 936 4.94 -31.96 15.34
CA GLY A 936 4.83 -30.52 15.12
C GLY A 936 3.38 -30.00 15.18
N PRO A 937 3.14 -28.72 14.86
CA PRO A 937 1.81 -28.14 14.86
C PRO A 937 0.90 -28.81 13.82
N ARG A 938 -0.31 -29.18 14.23
CA ARG A 938 -1.36 -29.73 13.38
C ARG A 938 -2.53 -28.75 13.37
N MET A 939 -3.10 -28.50 12.18
CA MET A 939 -4.32 -27.71 12.02
C MET A 939 -5.54 -28.63 12.06
N GLU A 940 -6.51 -28.31 12.89
CA GLU A 940 -7.78 -29.02 12.99
C GLU A 940 -8.93 -28.06 12.63
N PRO A 941 -9.82 -28.39 11.69
CA PRO A 941 -10.91 -27.50 11.30
C PRO A 941 -11.88 -27.30 12.47
N ILE A 942 -12.34 -26.07 12.64
CA ILE A 942 -13.36 -25.69 13.62
C ILE A 942 -14.70 -25.73 12.88
N GLY A 943 -15.58 -26.67 13.27
CA GLY A 943 -16.93 -26.84 12.71
C GLY A 943 -17.98 -27.03 13.82
N GLU A 944 -19.17 -27.54 13.48
CA GLU A 944 -20.23 -27.83 14.47
C GLU A 944 -19.71 -28.81 15.55
N GLY A 945 -19.61 -28.32 16.79
CA GLY A 945 -19.15 -29.10 17.95
C GLY A 945 -17.66 -29.03 18.26
N ALA A 946 -16.86 -28.24 17.53
CA ALA A 946 -15.47 -28.01 17.89
C ALA A 946 -15.36 -27.09 19.13
N GLU A 947 -14.73 -27.57 20.19
CA GLU A 947 -14.50 -26.80 21.42
C GLU A 947 -13.12 -26.12 21.39
N LEU A 948 -13.15 -24.80 21.49
CA LEU A 948 -11.95 -23.98 21.67
C LEU A 948 -11.70 -23.74 23.15
N THR A 949 -10.46 -23.46 23.52
CA THR A 949 -10.11 -23.05 24.89
C THR A 949 -9.33 -21.75 24.87
N VAL A 950 -9.38 -20.99 25.97
CA VAL A 950 -8.60 -19.74 26.10
C VAL A 950 -7.10 -20.03 25.93
N GLY A 951 -6.46 -19.20 25.12
CA GLY A 951 -5.05 -19.32 24.70
C GLY A 951 -4.84 -20.14 23.42
N ASP A 952 -5.89 -20.73 22.85
CA ASP A 952 -5.78 -21.43 21.57
C ASP A 952 -5.42 -20.46 20.43
N LYS A 953 -4.56 -20.94 19.53
CA LYS A 953 -4.27 -20.25 18.27
C LYS A 953 -5.26 -20.70 17.21
N VAL A 954 -6.01 -19.75 16.68
CA VAL A 954 -6.94 -19.97 15.57
C VAL A 954 -6.36 -19.35 14.32
N LYS A 955 -6.20 -20.15 13.28
CA LYS A 955 -5.83 -19.69 11.94
C LYS A 955 -7.10 -19.52 11.12
N VAL A 956 -7.30 -18.30 10.64
CA VAL A 956 -8.29 -18.02 9.61
C VAL A 956 -7.66 -18.35 8.28
N ARG A 957 -8.35 -19.14 7.47
CA ARG A 957 -8.02 -19.38 6.07
C ARG A 957 -9.17 -18.84 5.22
N ILE A 958 -8.84 -17.99 4.27
CA ILE A 958 -9.77 -17.46 3.29
C ILE A 958 -9.31 -17.95 1.91
N GLU A 959 -10.10 -18.78 1.26
CA GLU A 959 -9.90 -19.11 -0.14
C GLU A 959 -10.60 -18.07 -1.00
N ILE A 960 -9.85 -17.36 -1.85
CA ILE A 960 -10.38 -16.37 -2.79
C ILE A 960 -10.27 -16.98 -4.19
N ARG A 961 -11.36 -16.99 -4.95
CA ARG A 961 -11.37 -17.44 -6.35
C ARG A 961 -11.84 -16.31 -7.23
N VAL A 962 -11.08 -16.03 -8.29
CA VAL A 962 -11.38 -14.95 -9.23
C VAL A 962 -11.06 -15.38 -10.66
N ASP A 963 -11.94 -15.07 -11.59
CA ASP A 963 -11.87 -15.54 -12.98
C ASP A 963 -11.12 -14.60 -13.94
N ARG A 964 -10.77 -13.40 -13.46
CA ARG A 964 -10.04 -12.33 -14.16
C ARG A 964 -9.15 -11.56 -13.19
N ASP A 965 -8.19 -10.83 -13.72
CA ASP A 965 -7.38 -9.93 -12.92
C ASP A 965 -8.22 -8.72 -12.48
N MET A 966 -8.19 -8.38 -11.20
CA MET A 966 -8.92 -7.25 -10.62
C MET A 966 -7.96 -6.29 -9.91
N GLU A 967 -8.31 -5.01 -9.86
CA GLU A 967 -7.54 -3.99 -9.14
C GLU A 967 -8.36 -3.35 -8.03
N TYR A 968 -7.66 -2.91 -6.98
CA TYR A 968 -8.25 -2.24 -5.81
C TYR A 968 -9.37 -3.07 -5.19
N VAL A 969 -9.02 -4.26 -4.71
CA VAL A 969 -9.96 -5.16 -4.03
C VAL A 969 -9.84 -4.94 -2.53
N HIS A 970 -10.96 -4.73 -1.85
CA HIS A 970 -11.03 -4.65 -0.39
C HIS A 970 -11.65 -5.93 0.16
N MET A 971 -11.00 -6.52 1.15
CA MET A 971 -11.54 -7.63 1.92
C MET A 971 -11.60 -7.23 3.40
N LYS A 972 -12.77 -7.38 4.02
CA LYS A 972 -12.98 -7.15 5.45
C LYS A 972 -13.33 -8.46 6.11
N ASP A 973 -12.51 -8.88 7.06
CA ASP A 973 -12.77 -10.10 7.83
C ASP A 973 -13.14 -9.76 9.27
N MET A 974 -14.41 -10.01 9.62
CA MET A 974 -14.89 -9.84 10.99
C MET A 974 -14.36 -10.95 11.90
N ARG A 975 -14.28 -10.64 13.20
CA ARG A 975 -13.92 -11.60 14.26
C ARG A 975 -14.94 -11.61 15.39
N GLY A 976 -14.99 -12.71 16.13
CA GLY A 976 -15.73 -12.79 17.40
C GLY A 976 -15.05 -11.97 18.50
N SER A 977 -15.82 -11.48 19.47
CA SER A 977 -15.27 -10.71 20.62
C SER A 977 -14.31 -11.52 21.50
N CYS A 978 -14.33 -12.85 21.36
CA CYS A 978 -13.41 -13.77 22.01
C CYS A 978 -12.07 -13.95 21.30
N MET A 979 -11.78 -13.22 20.23
CA MET A 979 -10.56 -13.42 19.42
C MET A 979 -9.76 -12.13 19.26
N GLU A 980 -8.45 -12.22 19.49
CA GLU A 980 -7.49 -11.13 19.29
C GLU A 980 -6.47 -11.50 18.20
N PRO A 981 -6.23 -10.65 17.20
CA PRO A 981 -5.25 -10.90 16.14
C PRO A 981 -3.81 -10.91 16.66
N THR A 982 -2.95 -11.75 16.08
CA THR A 982 -1.52 -11.76 16.47
C THR A 982 -0.76 -10.53 15.98
N ASN A 983 -1.27 -9.84 14.96
CA ASN A 983 -0.71 -8.61 14.45
C ASN A 983 -1.74 -7.48 14.60
N VAL A 984 -1.39 -6.48 15.40
CA VAL A 984 -2.23 -5.30 15.67
C VAL A 984 -1.73 -4.05 14.93
N LEU A 985 -0.57 -4.13 14.28
CA LEU A 985 0.01 -3.02 13.53
C LEU A 985 -0.39 -3.11 12.05
N SER A 986 -0.65 -1.95 11.48
CA SER A 986 -0.89 -1.84 10.04
C SER A 986 0.42 -2.02 9.28
N VAL A 987 0.41 -2.83 8.21
CA VAL A 987 1.63 -3.23 7.52
C VAL A 987 1.32 -3.76 6.12
N THR A 988 2.25 -3.55 5.19
CA THR A 988 2.22 -4.18 3.86
C THR A 988 2.89 -5.54 3.91
N LYS A 989 2.20 -6.57 3.39
CA LYS A 989 2.69 -7.95 3.36
C LYS A 989 2.61 -8.53 1.95
N TYR A 990 3.50 -9.50 1.70
CA TYR A 990 3.42 -10.41 0.57
C TYR A 990 3.28 -11.84 1.08
N GLN A 991 2.20 -12.50 0.73
CA GLN A 991 1.94 -13.88 1.12
C GLN A 991 1.24 -14.63 -0.02
N ASP A 992 1.71 -15.84 -0.32
CA ASP A 992 1.09 -16.79 -1.26
C ASP A 992 0.75 -16.18 -2.64
N GLY A 993 1.57 -15.25 -3.13
CA GLY A 993 1.41 -14.62 -4.45
C GLY A 993 0.66 -13.28 -4.42
N LEU A 994 0.22 -12.81 -3.25
CA LEU A 994 -0.56 -11.58 -3.11
C LEU A 994 0.18 -10.53 -2.29
N TRP A 995 0.24 -9.30 -2.83
CA TRP A 995 0.60 -8.10 -2.09
C TRP A 995 -0.67 -7.46 -1.52
N TYR A 996 -0.66 -7.11 -0.24
CA TYR A 996 -1.77 -6.41 0.40
C TYR A 996 -1.31 -5.52 1.55
N PHE A 997 -2.08 -4.46 1.80
CA PHE A 997 -1.99 -3.68 3.03
C PHE A 997 -2.99 -4.25 4.05
N GLU A 998 -2.49 -4.62 5.24
CA GLU A 998 -3.28 -5.11 6.36
C GLU A 998 -3.51 -3.98 7.36
N ASN A 999 -4.77 -3.74 7.72
CA ASN A 999 -5.17 -2.80 8.77
C ASN A 999 -6.05 -3.52 9.79
N THR A 1000 -5.49 -3.78 10.97
CA THR A 1000 -6.18 -4.44 12.05
C THR A 1000 -6.94 -3.43 12.91
N ARG A 1001 -8.26 -3.59 13.00
CA ARG A 1001 -9.14 -2.88 13.94
C ARG A 1001 -9.74 -3.87 14.95
N ASP A 1002 -10.43 -3.34 15.95
CA ASP A 1002 -10.97 -4.14 17.06
C ASP A 1002 -11.92 -5.25 16.58
N ALA A 1003 -12.93 -4.90 15.78
CA ALA A 1003 -13.96 -5.85 15.36
C ALA A 1003 -13.65 -6.61 14.05
N ALA A 1004 -12.67 -6.14 13.26
CA ALA A 1004 -12.35 -6.71 11.95
C ALA A 1004 -10.90 -6.42 11.52
N THR A 1005 -10.35 -7.27 10.66
CA THR A 1005 -9.12 -6.99 9.92
C THR A 1005 -9.47 -6.62 8.49
N ASN A 1006 -8.94 -5.49 8.01
CA ASN A 1006 -9.10 -5.04 6.64
C ASN A 1006 -7.86 -5.37 5.82
N PHE A 1007 -8.07 -5.85 4.60
CA PHE A 1007 -7.03 -6.18 3.63
C PHE A 1007 -7.32 -5.45 2.33
N PHE A 1008 -6.34 -4.71 1.84
CA PHE A 1008 -6.45 -3.95 0.60
C PHE A 1008 -5.45 -4.51 -0.41
N PHE A 1009 -5.96 -5.08 -1.49
CA PHE A 1009 -5.17 -5.61 -2.60
C PHE A 1009 -5.13 -4.58 -3.72
N GLU A 1010 -3.95 -4.08 -4.05
CA GLU A 1010 -3.78 -3.23 -5.25
C GLU A 1010 -4.11 -4.04 -6.51
N HIS A 1011 -3.68 -5.30 -6.55
CA HIS A 1011 -3.88 -6.21 -7.65
C HIS A 1011 -4.19 -7.61 -7.14
N LEU A 1012 -5.29 -8.20 -7.64
CA LEU A 1012 -5.72 -9.56 -7.36
C LEU A 1012 -5.70 -10.35 -8.70
N PRO A 1013 -4.66 -11.17 -8.94
CA PRO A 1013 -4.55 -11.93 -10.18
C PRO A 1013 -5.66 -12.97 -10.33
N LYS A 1014 -6.00 -13.33 -11.57
CA LYS A 1014 -6.84 -14.47 -11.90
C LYS A 1014 -6.32 -15.76 -11.25
N GLY A 1015 -7.22 -16.51 -10.61
CA GLY A 1015 -6.92 -17.83 -10.06
C GLY A 1015 -7.54 -18.08 -8.70
N THR A 1016 -6.97 -19.03 -7.97
CA THR A 1016 -7.34 -19.36 -6.59
C THR A 1016 -6.20 -18.97 -5.68
N HIS A 1017 -6.47 -18.14 -4.69
CA HIS A 1017 -5.53 -17.69 -3.69
C HIS A 1017 -5.97 -18.17 -2.32
N VAL A 1018 -5.01 -18.61 -1.51
CA VAL A 1018 -5.26 -19.01 -0.12
C VAL A 1018 -4.59 -17.99 0.77
N PHE A 1019 -5.39 -17.27 1.52
CA PHE A 1019 -4.96 -16.23 2.42
C PHE A 1019 -5.10 -16.73 3.86
N GLU A 1020 -4.07 -16.56 4.70
CA GLU A 1020 -4.10 -17.03 6.09
C GLU A 1020 -3.53 -16.03 7.08
N TYR A 1021 -4.21 -15.85 8.21
CA TYR A 1021 -3.68 -15.11 9.36
C TYR A 1021 -4.13 -15.74 10.69
N THR A 1022 -3.49 -15.35 11.79
CA THR A 1022 -3.66 -16.00 13.09
C THR A 1022 -4.28 -15.05 14.11
N MET A 1023 -5.11 -15.61 14.98
CA MET A 1023 -5.70 -14.98 16.15
C MET A 1023 -5.54 -15.89 17.38
N PHE A 1024 -5.66 -15.31 18.58
CA PHE A 1024 -5.74 -16.02 19.84
C PHE A 1024 -7.15 -15.96 20.41
N VAL A 1025 -7.59 -17.05 21.01
CA VAL A 1025 -8.83 -17.09 21.80
C VAL A 1025 -8.57 -16.48 23.18
N THR A 1026 -9.34 -15.47 23.57
CA THR A 1026 -9.16 -14.70 24.79
C THR A 1026 -10.28 -14.86 25.82
N HIS A 1027 -11.50 -15.20 25.39
CA HIS A 1027 -12.66 -15.29 26.29
C HIS A 1027 -13.45 -16.59 26.11
N GLU A 1028 -14.04 -17.07 27.20
CA GLU A 1028 -14.93 -18.24 27.24
C GLU A 1028 -16.37 -17.82 26.93
N GLY A 1029 -17.14 -18.68 26.25
CA GLY A 1029 -18.50 -18.36 25.84
C GLY A 1029 -18.92 -18.91 24.47
N ASP A 1030 -19.94 -18.30 23.89
CA ASP A 1030 -20.53 -18.65 22.60
C ASP A 1030 -20.67 -17.37 21.75
N PHE A 1031 -19.89 -17.30 20.67
CA PHE A 1031 -19.61 -16.06 19.95
C PHE A 1031 -19.90 -16.17 18.46
N SER A 1032 -20.49 -15.11 17.92
CA SER A 1032 -20.67 -14.91 16.48
C SER A 1032 -19.36 -14.36 15.90
N ASN A 1033 -18.66 -15.17 15.10
CA ASN A 1033 -17.37 -14.80 14.50
C ASN A 1033 -17.52 -13.88 13.25
N GLY A 1034 -18.75 -13.65 12.82
CA GLY A 1034 -19.09 -12.82 11.66
C GLY A 1034 -18.63 -13.42 10.33
N ILE A 1035 -18.73 -12.60 9.28
CA ILE A 1035 -18.40 -13.00 7.90
C ILE A 1035 -17.11 -12.32 7.41
N THR A 1036 -16.55 -12.87 6.33
CA THR A 1036 -15.64 -12.12 5.47
C THR A 1036 -16.45 -11.51 4.32
N THR A 1037 -16.22 -10.25 3.98
CA THR A 1037 -16.69 -9.64 2.73
C THR A 1037 -15.51 -9.31 1.84
N ILE A 1038 -15.69 -9.40 0.52
CA ILE A 1038 -14.71 -8.97 -0.47
C ILE A 1038 -15.41 -8.23 -1.61
N GLN A 1039 -14.81 -7.14 -2.08
CA GLN A 1039 -15.39 -6.32 -3.14
C GLN A 1039 -14.32 -5.65 -3.99
N CYS A 1040 -14.53 -5.66 -5.31
CA CYS A 1040 -13.78 -4.81 -6.23
C CYS A 1040 -14.30 -3.37 -6.11
N MET A 1041 -13.41 -2.44 -5.76
CA MET A 1041 -13.80 -1.06 -5.48
C MET A 1041 -14.31 -0.33 -6.72
N TYR A 1042 -13.78 -0.64 -7.91
CA TYR A 1042 -14.19 -0.02 -9.19
C TYR A 1042 -15.33 -0.72 -9.92
N ALA A 1043 -15.62 -1.96 -9.55
CA ALA A 1043 -16.67 -2.77 -10.15
C ALA A 1043 -17.42 -3.49 -9.02
N PRO A 1044 -18.27 -2.76 -8.27
CA PRO A 1044 -18.92 -3.26 -7.06
C PRO A 1044 -19.83 -4.45 -7.29
N GLU A 1045 -20.23 -4.73 -8.53
CA GLU A 1045 -20.92 -5.96 -8.96
C GLU A 1045 -20.08 -7.23 -8.75
N PHE A 1046 -18.76 -7.11 -8.66
CA PHE A 1046 -17.86 -8.17 -8.21
C PHE A 1046 -17.65 -8.05 -6.71
N THR A 1047 -18.65 -8.55 -5.99
CA THR A 1047 -18.65 -8.66 -4.53
C THR A 1047 -19.00 -10.08 -4.13
N SER A 1048 -18.52 -10.52 -2.97
CA SER A 1048 -18.85 -11.80 -2.38
C SER A 1048 -18.68 -11.74 -0.87
N HIS A 1049 -19.30 -12.69 -0.18
CA HIS A 1049 -19.13 -12.86 1.25
C HIS A 1049 -19.19 -14.33 1.64
N SER A 1050 -18.52 -14.64 2.76
CA SER A 1050 -18.55 -15.97 3.35
C SER A 1050 -19.89 -16.22 4.05
N GLU A 1051 -20.09 -17.47 4.47
CA GLU A 1051 -21.08 -17.79 5.48
C GLU A 1051 -20.69 -17.22 6.86
N GLY A 1052 -21.69 -17.06 7.72
CA GLY A 1052 -21.50 -16.79 9.14
C GLY A 1052 -20.96 -18.00 9.88
N ILE A 1053 -20.02 -17.79 10.81
CA ILE A 1053 -19.48 -18.86 11.65
C ILE A 1053 -19.73 -18.51 13.11
N ARG A 1054 -20.25 -19.47 13.88
CA ARG A 1054 -20.37 -19.38 15.35
C ARG A 1054 -19.33 -20.27 16.01
N VAL A 1055 -18.71 -19.79 17.09
CA VAL A 1055 -17.61 -20.48 17.77
C VAL A 1055 -17.91 -20.62 19.26
N LYS A 1056 -17.66 -21.82 19.81
CA LYS A 1056 -17.84 -22.12 21.23
C LYS A 1056 -16.49 -22.27 21.90
N VAL A 1057 -16.26 -21.51 22.97
CA VAL A 1057 -15.05 -21.54 23.78
C VAL A 1057 -15.40 -22.05 25.18
N VAL A 1058 -14.79 -23.16 25.58
CA VAL A 1058 -14.97 -23.77 26.90
C VAL A 1058 -13.78 -23.46 27.81
N GLY A 1059 -14.03 -23.39 29.12
CA GLY A 1059 -12.97 -23.26 30.12
C GLY A 1059 -12.05 -24.48 30.11
N LYS A 1060 -10.74 -24.25 30.30
CA LYS A 1060 -9.80 -25.36 30.52
C LYS A 1060 -10.15 -26.02 31.85
N THR A 1061 -10.52 -27.30 31.80
CA THR A 1061 -10.56 -28.13 33.01
C THR A 1061 -9.11 -28.36 33.43
N GLU A 1062 -8.72 -27.81 34.59
CA GLU A 1062 -7.40 -28.05 35.19
C GLU A 1062 -7.19 -29.53 35.58
#